data_AF-A0A0F9U512-F1
#
_entry.id   AF-A0A0F9U512-F1
#
_cell.length_a   1.000
_cell.length_b   1.000
_cell.length_c   1.000
_cell.angle_alpha   90.00
_cell.angle_beta   90.00
_cell.angle_gamma   90.00
#
_symmetry.space_group_name_H-M   'P 1'
#
loop_
_entity.id
_entity.type
_entity.pdbx_description
1 polymer ?
#
loop_
_entity_poly.entity_id
_entity_poly.type
_entity_poly.pdbx_seq_one_letter_code
_entity_poly.pdbx_strand_id
1 'polypeptide(L)'
;MVGRVCRRQRRRGSQAWAAWLMALLTLPLFAQAQQAGPASVAFWYAAHPPLPELVQFDWVVLEPAHLDNKNLTFLVDQGVLPFAYLSVGELGQYEAEVEPSLLESAASEVRNEAWESQVMDLTQPAWRRYVLKRAEELHSQGYAGLFLDTLDSFMLLPEARHVQQRDALVSLLRDLNRRYPDLRLFFNRGFEVISDLQGIPVAVAVESIHAGWDPLGGEYRAVPPEDREWLAGKLKPLQASNIPIVAIEYLPPQRREEARQLASRLVDEGFIPFVSTPEFDYLGVGSVEVVPRRIALLYDPREGELWKSPGHVSLGGLLEYLGYRVDYLAVDGNLPRQRAAGLYAGVIIWMSSGSPQDSYDFNTWIEARLDEEVPLAFVAGLPIDNAALLRRLGLRLSSRQVAQGAQILEHDASLLGSFEAPLVPRTRGLLPVSMMDHGPSAALVITDGAGEQYTPVAVGKWGGIALAPYVYEEGVDSRRWILNPFAFLQRTLRLQPLPAPDTTTENGRRIATVHIDGDGFPSRAEMPGTPYAGRSVLEMFIQPHPLLTSVSVIEGEIGPRGMFPYLAAELEPIARRIFALDKVEVASHSFSHPFYWQPDKARLREDFQPQYGLNMAIPGYETLDFEREIIGARDYINSRLTTPEKPVKMIFWSGDALPDAATVRLAYDAGLLNVNGGATSITRADPSLTKIYPLLRPTDGGLHVYAPIINENLYTNLWQGPYYGFRNVIDTFELTDAPRRLRGLHLYYHFYSGTKQASIKVMDGIYQHMLDQQPISLWMSDYVRRVHGLYYSSLARTTDGAWQVRSLQGMRTLRLDPALGWPDLVASKGVAGVRELPQGRYIHLSGDQALLVLRPERDPAPALEQANIPLTQWRYLNERQVRFSFAGEFPLRFSVRSATPCRVELTAQRINGRAADGLWHFELPNRRVSDAQLICE
;
A
#
# COMPACT_ATOMS: atom_id res chain seq x y z
N MET A 1 -9.26 -75.40 7.63
CA MET A 1 -10.41 -75.48 8.57
C MET A 1 -11.20 -74.17 8.45
N VAL A 2 -12.37 -74.22 7.80
CA VAL A 2 -13.73 -74.04 8.39
C VAL A 2 -13.96 -72.58 8.85
N GLY A 3 -14.94 -71.80 8.37
CA GLY A 3 -16.17 -72.18 7.66
C GLY A 3 -16.86 -71.02 6.94
N ARG A 4 -17.66 -71.43 5.95
CA ARG A 4 -18.54 -70.65 5.06
C ARG A 4 -19.96 -70.55 5.64
N VAL A 5 -20.81 -69.82 4.89
CA VAL A 5 -22.28 -70.00 4.67
C VAL A 5 -23.14 -69.03 5.50
N CYS A 6 -23.95 -68.12 4.93
CA CYS A 6 -25.21 -68.36 4.17
C CYS A 6 -25.60 -67.09 3.36
N ARG A 7 -25.71 -67.07 2.02
CA ARG A 7 -26.80 -67.50 1.09
C ARG A 7 -28.02 -66.54 0.93
N ARG A 8 -28.17 -65.95 -0.27
CA ARG A 8 -29.35 -65.89 -1.18
C ARG A 8 -28.97 -65.10 -2.46
N GLN A 9 -28.76 -65.73 -3.64
CA GLN A 9 -29.73 -66.03 -4.73
C GLN A 9 -30.53 -64.80 -5.22
N ARG A 10 -30.72 -64.44 -6.50
CA ARG A 10 -30.49 -65.03 -7.85
C ARG A 10 -30.99 -63.95 -8.87
N ARG A 11 -30.31 -63.57 -9.95
CA ARG A 11 -30.50 -63.98 -11.38
C ARG A 11 -29.73 -62.96 -12.26
N ARG A 12 -28.80 -63.38 -13.13
CA ARG A 12 -28.93 -63.53 -14.62
C ARG A 12 -29.53 -62.27 -15.28
N GLY A 13 -28.91 -61.55 -16.20
CA GLY A 13 -27.77 -61.81 -17.07
C GLY A 13 -28.16 -61.42 -18.50
N SER A 14 -27.57 -60.35 -19.05
CA SER A 14 -27.39 -60.12 -20.49
C SER A 14 -26.61 -58.82 -20.69
N GLN A 15 -25.32 -58.97 -21.00
CA GLN A 15 -24.46 -57.97 -21.61
C GLN A 15 -24.80 -57.81 -23.10
N ALA A 16 -24.22 -56.76 -23.69
CA ALA A 16 -24.28 -56.31 -25.08
C ALA A 16 -25.49 -55.42 -25.38
N TRP A 17 -25.27 -54.33 -26.11
CA TRP A 17 -26.22 -53.25 -26.49
C TRP A 17 -26.25 -51.96 -25.63
N ALA A 18 -25.14 -51.54 -25.02
CA ALA A 18 -25.03 -50.19 -24.43
C ALA A 18 -23.65 -49.52 -24.57
N ALA A 19 -22.81 -49.98 -25.50
CA ALA A 19 -21.45 -49.45 -25.71
C ALA A 19 -21.27 -48.64 -27.01
N TRP A 20 -22.33 -48.45 -27.80
CA TRP A 20 -22.28 -47.74 -29.10
C TRP A 20 -23.20 -46.51 -29.18
N LEU A 21 -23.77 -46.07 -28.05
CA LEU A 21 -24.58 -44.85 -27.94
C LEU A 21 -24.02 -43.81 -26.94
N MET A 22 -22.84 -44.07 -26.36
CA MET A 22 -22.11 -43.13 -25.49
C MET A 22 -20.84 -42.54 -26.15
N ALA A 23 -20.68 -42.68 -27.47
CA ALA A 23 -19.54 -42.13 -28.22
C ALA A 23 -19.90 -40.93 -29.13
N LEU A 24 -21.14 -40.41 -29.05
CA LEU A 24 -21.63 -39.31 -29.88
C LEU A 24 -22.21 -38.11 -29.08
N LEU A 25 -22.02 -38.09 -27.75
CA LEU A 25 -22.45 -36.97 -26.88
C LEU A 25 -21.31 -36.35 -26.04
N THR A 26 -20.06 -36.73 -26.30
CA THR A 26 -18.87 -36.05 -25.77
C THR A 26 -18.11 -35.42 -26.93
N LEU A 27 -18.73 -34.44 -27.59
CA LEU A 27 -17.95 -33.41 -28.26
C LEU A 27 -17.47 -32.44 -27.19
N PRO A 28 -16.14 -32.29 -27.09
CA PRO A 28 -15.49 -31.05 -26.84
C PRO A 28 -16.17 -29.84 -27.44
N LEU A 29 -17.24 -29.26 -26.91
CA LEU A 29 -17.41 -27.83 -27.11
C LEU A 29 -16.29 -27.16 -26.29
N PHE A 30 -15.07 -27.29 -26.79
CA PHE A 30 -14.06 -26.26 -26.67
C PHE A 30 -14.67 -25.07 -27.41
N ALA A 31 -15.58 -24.36 -26.75
CA ALA A 31 -15.55 -22.93 -26.89
C ALA A 31 -14.11 -22.57 -26.51
N GLN A 32 -13.25 -22.35 -27.51
CA GLN A 32 -12.11 -21.49 -27.29
C GLN A 32 -12.73 -20.25 -26.68
N ALA A 33 -12.57 -20.10 -25.36
CA ALA A 33 -12.77 -18.82 -24.73
C ALA A 33 -11.80 -17.92 -25.47
N GLN A 34 -12.32 -17.20 -26.45
CA GLN A 34 -11.57 -16.19 -27.18
C GLN A 34 -11.01 -15.29 -26.09
N GLN A 35 -9.69 -15.34 -25.90
CA GLN A 35 -9.03 -14.56 -24.86
C GLN A 35 -9.37 -13.12 -25.17
N ALA A 36 -10.30 -12.55 -24.39
CA ALA A 36 -10.62 -11.14 -24.51
C ALA A 36 -9.31 -10.37 -24.29
N GLY A 37 -9.06 -9.36 -25.13
CA GLY A 37 -7.94 -8.44 -24.95
C GLY A 37 -7.97 -7.75 -23.58
N PRO A 38 -6.93 -6.98 -23.24
CA PRO A 38 -6.91 -6.26 -21.97
C PRO A 38 -8.06 -5.26 -21.92
N ALA A 39 -8.68 -5.07 -20.75
CA ALA A 39 -9.64 -3.98 -20.57
C ALA A 39 -8.93 -2.65 -20.29
N SER A 40 -7.64 -2.70 -19.91
CA SER A 40 -6.81 -1.53 -19.63
C SER A 40 -5.33 -1.81 -19.86
N VAL A 41 -4.59 -0.80 -20.28
CA VAL A 41 -3.15 -0.86 -20.54
C VAL A 41 -2.47 0.40 -20.04
N ALA A 42 -1.23 0.28 -19.58
CA ALA A 42 -0.34 1.41 -19.30
C ALA A 42 1.03 1.21 -19.92
N PHE A 43 1.72 2.31 -20.18
CA PHE A 43 3.09 2.35 -20.67
C PHE A 43 3.94 3.17 -19.69
N TRP A 44 5.11 2.66 -19.32
CA TRP A 44 6.04 3.34 -18.44
C TRP A 44 7.49 3.01 -18.81
N TYR A 45 8.23 3.99 -19.35
CA TYR A 45 9.63 3.82 -19.78
C TYR A 45 10.63 4.57 -18.91
N ALA A 46 10.18 5.35 -17.93
CA ALA A 46 11.10 6.01 -17.00
C ALA A 46 11.63 5.05 -15.92
N ALA A 47 12.75 5.42 -15.28
CA ALA A 47 13.27 4.72 -14.12
C ALA A 47 12.26 4.66 -12.95
N HIS A 48 12.49 3.78 -11.97
CA HIS A 48 11.67 3.59 -10.76
C HIS A 48 10.15 3.56 -11.01
N PRO A 49 9.64 2.57 -11.77
CA PRO A 49 8.22 2.45 -12.06
C PRO A 49 7.37 2.43 -10.78
N PRO A 50 6.24 3.16 -10.71
CA PRO A 50 5.36 3.21 -9.55
C PRO A 50 4.51 1.93 -9.51
N LEU A 51 5.13 0.80 -9.13
CA LEU A 51 4.51 -0.53 -9.22
C LEU A 51 3.14 -0.61 -8.54
N PRO A 52 2.92 -0.09 -7.31
CA PRO A 52 1.61 -0.16 -6.68
C PRO A 52 0.52 0.54 -7.49
N GLU A 53 0.85 1.59 -8.24
CA GLU A 53 -0.08 2.27 -9.14
C GLU A 53 -0.29 1.49 -10.45
N LEU A 54 0.78 0.94 -11.02
CA LEU A 54 0.74 0.17 -12.27
C LEU A 54 -0.10 -1.12 -12.16
N VAL A 55 -0.30 -1.67 -10.96
CA VAL A 55 -1.18 -2.85 -10.77
C VAL A 55 -2.65 -2.59 -11.11
N GLN A 56 -3.04 -1.32 -11.30
CA GLN A 56 -4.40 -0.96 -11.71
C GLN A 56 -4.73 -1.38 -13.14
N PHE A 57 -3.72 -1.62 -13.97
CA PHE A 57 -3.89 -1.98 -15.37
C PHE A 57 -3.79 -3.50 -15.55
N ASP A 58 -4.46 -4.03 -16.57
CA ASP A 58 -4.36 -5.46 -16.88
C ASP A 58 -3.02 -5.76 -17.56
N TRP A 59 -2.61 -4.90 -18.49
CA TRP A 59 -1.31 -4.96 -19.17
C TRP A 59 -0.48 -3.72 -18.83
N VAL A 60 0.83 -3.92 -18.65
CA VAL A 60 1.78 -2.82 -18.45
C VAL A 60 2.98 -3.05 -19.34
N VAL A 61 3.28 -2.10 -20.21
CA VAL A 61 4.47 -2.10 -21.06
C VAL A 61 5.57 -1.31 -20.38
N LEU A 62 6.75 -1.92 -20.25
CA LEU A 62 7.88 -1.43 -19.44
C LEU A 62 9.17 -1.41 -20.24
N GLU A 63 10.04 -0.45 -19.95
CA GLU A 63 11.45 -0.51 -20.34
C GLU A 63 12.18 -1.51 -19.44
N PRO A 64 12.61 -2.68 -19.97
CA PRO A 64 13.19 -3.74 -19.15
C PRO A 64 14.47 -3.35 -18.40
N ALA A 65 15.22 -2.33 -18.86
CA ALA A 65 16.40 -1.84 -18.15
C ALA A 65 16.08 -1.22 -16.77
N HIS A 66 14.82 -0.90 -16.49
CA HIS A 66 14.40 -0.21 -15.26
C HIS A 66 13.67 -1.09 -14.25
N LEU A 67 13.62 -2.41 -14.49
CA LEU A 67 12.88 -3.35 -13.65
C LEU A 67 13.72 -4.57 -13.28
N ASP A 68 13.75 -4.91 -11.99
CA ASP A 68 14.33 -6.17 -11.52
C ASP A 68 13.30 -7.31 -11.44
N ASN A 69 13.78 -8.55 -11.30
CA ASN A 69 12.91 -9.73 -11.24
C ASN A 69 11.94 -9.73 -10.05
N LYS A 70 12.29 -9.08 -8.93
CA LYS A 70 11.42 -9.01 -7.74
C LYS A 70 10.21 -8.12 -8.02
N ASN A 71 10.45 -6.98 -8.66
CA ASN A 71 9.43 -6.04 -9.06
C ASN A 71 8.54 -6.58 -10.18
N LEU A 72 9.12 -7.34 -11.11
CA LEU A 72 8.35 -8.06 -12.13
C LEU A 72 7.43 -9.12 -11.50
N THR A 73 7.97 -9.93 -10.58
CA THR A 73 7.21 -10.95 -9.83
C THR A 73 6.06 -10.29 -9.06
N PHE A 74 6.30 -9.14 -8.43
CA PHE A 74 5.25 -8.38 -7.75
C PHE A 74 4.08 -8.04 -8.68
N LEU A 75 4.33 -7.54 -9.89
CA LEU A 75 3.26 -7.24 -10.86
C LEU A 75 2.46 -8.49 -11.23
N VAL A 76 3.15 -9.59 -11.51
CA VAL A 76 2.53 -10.88 -11.86
C VAL A 76 1.68 -11.43 -10.70
N ASP A 77 2.18 -11.38 -9.47
CA ASP A 77 1.46 -11.81 -8.27
C ASP A 77 0.20 -10.97 -8.01
N GLN A 78 0.17 -9.72 -8.50
CA GLN A 78 -1.00 -8.85 -8.48
C GLN A 78 -1.95 -9.04 -9.69
N GLY A 79 -1.66 -10.00 -10.58
CA GLY A 79 -2.48 -10.34 -11.73
C GLY A 79 -2.27 -9.46 -12.97
N VAL A 80 -1.20 -8.66 -13.00
CA VAL A 80 -0.81 -7.87 -14.17
C VAL A 80 -0.05 -8.76 -15.16
N LEU A 81 -0.24 -8.52 -16.45
CA LEU A 81 0.60 -9.09 -17.51
C LEU A 81 1.65 -8.04 -17.93
N PRO A 82 2.91 -8.17 -17.47
CA PRO A 82 3.97 -7.25 -17.86
C PRO A 82 4.51 -7.57 -19.26
N PHE A 83 4.65 -6.54 -20.08
CA PHE A 83 5.24 -6.58 -21.42
C PHE A 83 6.56 -5.82 -21.40
N ALA A 84 7.61 -6.38 -21.99
CA ALA A 84 8.85 -5.67 -22.21
C ALA A 84 8.82 -4.93 -23.56
N TYR A 85 9.27 -3.68 -23.57
CA TYR A 85 9.58 -2.95 -24.80
C TYR A 85 10.69 -3.66 -25.59
N LEU A 86 10.51 -3.79 -26.90
CA LEU A 86 11.54 -4.30 -27.81
C LEU A 86 11.39 -3.63 -29.19
N SER A 87 12.34 -2.77 -29.54
CA SER A 87 12.47 -2.25 -30.91
C SER A 87 12.95 -3.34 -31.86
N VAL A 88 12.20 -3.59 -32.95
CA VAL A 88 12.50 -4.66 -33.91
C VAL A 88 13.13 -4.13 -35.20
N GLY A 89 12.74 -2.94 -35.65
CA GLY A 89 13.23 -2.30 -36.86
C GLY A 89 14.41 -1.34 -36.67
N GLU A 90 14.68 -0.92 -35.44
CA GLU A 90 15.68 0.11 -35.14
C GLU A 90 16.57 -0.26 -33.95
N LEU A 91 17.77 0.29 -33.93
CA LEU A 91 18.72 0.20 -32.82
C LEU A 91 18.80 1.59 -32.14
N GLY A 92 18.42 1.64 -30.87
CA GLY A 92 18.52 2.85 -30.04
C GLY A 92 19.97 3.22 -29.73
N GLN A 93 20.19 4.45 -29.28
CA GLN A 93 21.53 4.98 -29.01
C GLN A 93 22.27 4.17 -27.92
N TYR A 94 21.58 3.85 -26.83
CA TYR A 94 22.19 3.10 -25.73
C TYR A 94 22.62 1.70 -26.17
N GLU A 95 21.75 0.97 -26.88
CA GLU A 95 22.09 -0.36 -27.40
C GLU A 95 23.21 -0.29 -28.43
N ALA A 96 23.27 0.79 -29.23
CA ALA A 96 24.36 1.02 -30.17
C ALA A 96 25.72 1.24 -29.46
N GLU A 97 25.73 1.85 -28.28
CA GLU A 97 26.93 1.99 -27.45
C GLU A 97 27.36 0.67 -26.80
N VAL A 98 26.40 -0.17 -26.40
CA VAL A 98 26.66 -1.48 -25.77
C VAL A 98 27.05 -2.54 -26.81
N GLU A 99 26.46 -2.51 -28.01
CA GLU A 99 26.64 -3.50 -29.08
C GLU A 99 27.08 -2.83 -30.41
N PRO A 100 28.22 -2.12 -30.45
CA PRO A 100 28.64 -1.33 -31.63
C PRO A 100 28.87 -2.19 -32.88
N SER A 101 29.17 -3.48 -32.72
CA SER A 101 29.32 -4.42 -33.84
C SER A 101 28.06 -4.62 -34.68
N LEU A 102 26.88 -4.30 -34.14
CA LEU A 102 25.62 -4.34 -34.89
C LEU A 102 25.53 -3.23 -35.93
N LEU A 103 26.11 -2.05 -35.65
CA LEU A 103 26.16 -0.96 -36.61
C LEU A 103 26.99 -1.35 -37.83
N GLU A 104 28.11 -2.04 -37.63
CA GLU A 104 28.98 -2.47 -38.73
C GLU A 104 28.36 -3.62 -39.55
N SER A 105 27.62 -4.53 -38.89
CA SER A 105 27.19 -5.78 -39.49
C SER A 105 25.75 -5.79 -40.01
N ALA A 106 24.91 -4.84 -39.56
CA ALA A 106 23.48 -4.87 -39.87
C ALA A 106 22.78 -3.50 -39.98
N ALA A 107 23.46 -2.37 -39.79
CA ALA A 107 22.84 -1.07 -40.02
C ALA A 107 22.47 -0.88 -41.51
N SER A 108 21.35 -0.22 -41.75
CA SER A 108 21.04 0.33 -43.06
C SER A 108 21.71 1.69 -43.27
N GLU A 109 21.57 2.24 -44.47
CA GLU A 109 22.01 3.58 -44.83
C GLU A 109 21.13 4.71 -44.25
N VAL A 110 20.02 4.38 -43.59
CA VAL A 110 19.04 5.36 -43.08
C VAL A 110 19.12 5.48 -41.57
N ARG A 111 19.25 6.71 -41.07
CA ARG A 111 19.07 7.06 -39.66
C ARG A 111 17.72 7.72 -39.47
N ASN A 112 17.01 7.37 -38.40
CA ASN A 112 15.78 8.03 -38.02
C ASN A 112 16.11 9.21 -37.09
N GLU A 113 16.29 10.39 -37.66
CA GLU A 113 16.68 11.60 -36.93
C GLU A 113 15.62 12.03 -35.89
N ALA A 114 14.36 11.65 -36.07
CA ALA A 114 13.28 12.02 -35.13
C ALA A 114 13.42 11.34 -33.76
N TRP A 115 14.06 10.18 -33.71
CA TRP A 115 14.22 9.36 -32.50
C TRP A 115 15.70 9.02 -32.22
N GLU A 116 16.60 9.68 -32.94
CA GLU A 116 18.07 9.51 -32.87
C GLU A 116 18.55 8.05 -33.04
N SER A 117 17.74 7.19 -33.63
CA SER A 117 17.95 5.74 -33.77
C SER A 117 18.43 5.34 -35.17
N GLN A 118 19.09 4.18 -35.26
CA GLN A 118 19.58 3.61 -36.51
C GLN A 118 18.57 2.59 -37.08
N VAL A 119 18.10 2.78 -38.32
CA VAL A 119 17.25 1.76 -38.99
C VAL A 119 18.11 0.56 -39.34
N MET A 120 17.66 -0.63 -38.96
CA MET A 120 18.40 -1.88 -39.13
C MET A 120 17.91 -2.67 -40.35
N ASP A 121 18.83 -3.32 -41.06
CA ASP A 121 18.49 -4.20 -42.19
C ASP A 121 18.01 -5.56 -41.67
N LEU A 122 16.69 -5.80 -41.74
CA LEU A 122 16.03 -7.01 -41.22
C LEU A 122 16.46 -8.29 -41.96
N THR A 123 17.10 -8.17 -43.11
CA THR A 123 17.63 -9.31 -43.87
C THR A 123 18.95 -9.82 -43.33
N GLN A 124 19.63 -9.04 -42.49
CA GLN A 124 20.95 -9.37 -41.96
C GLN A 124 20.86 -10.40 -40.82
N PRO A 125 21.58 -11.53 -40.90
CA PRO A 125 21.55 -12.56 -39.87
C PRO A 125 22.00 -12.08 -38.48
N ALA A 126 22.87 -11.08 -38.41
CA ALA A 126 23.34 -10.51 -37.14
C ALA A 126 22.20 -9.85 -36.37
N TRP A 127 21.41 -9.00 -37.02
CA TRP A 127 20.25 -8.35 -36.42
C TRP A 127 19.19 -9.36 -35.99
N ARG A 128 18.87 -10.31 -36.87
CA ARG A 128 17.92 -11.39 -36.54
C ARG A 128 18.32 -12.15 -35.27
N ARG A 129 19.60 -12.50 -35.12
CA ARG A 129 20.10 -13.20 -33.93
C ARG A 129 19.99 -12.33 -32.68
N TYR A 130 20.31 -11.04 -32.80
CA TYR A 130 20.20 -10.09 -31.70
C TYR A 130 18.76 -10.01 -31.17
N VAL A 131 17.78 -9.74 -32.04
CA VAL A 131 16.36 -9.63 -31.65
C VAL A 131 15.85 -10.92 -30.99
N LEU A 132 16.17 -12.08 -31.56
CA LEU A 132 15.76 -13.38 -31.00
C LEU A 132 16.43 -13.69 -29.65
N LYS A 133 17.70 -13.32 -29.48
CA LYS A 133 18.42 -13.47 -28.20
C LYS A 133 17.82 -12.54 -27.14
N ARG A 134 17.53 -11.28 -27.50
CA ARG A 134 16.92 -10.33 -26.58
C ARG A 134 15.53 -10.80 -26.12
N ALA A 135 14.72 -11.33 -27.03
CA ALA A 135 13.44 -11.94 -26.67
C ALA A 135 13.59 -13.16 -25.74
N GLU A 136 14.61 -13.99 -25.93
CA GLU A 136 14.92 -15.11 -25.04
C GLU A 136 15.24 -14.63 -23.61
N GLU A 137 16.09 -13.61 -23.50
CA GLU A 137 16.46 -13.00 -22.22
C GLU A 137 15.22 -12.44 -21.49
N LEU A 138 14.37 -11.68 -22.19
CA LEU A 138 13.16 -11.10 -21.62
C LEU A 138 12.15 -12.18 -21.22
N HIS A 139 11.98 -13.23 -22.03
CA HIS A 139 11.18 -14.39 -21.65
C HIS A 139 11.72 -15.06 -20.38
N SER A 140 13.05 -15.25 -20.29
CA SER A 140 13.69 -15.89 -19.12
C SER A 140 13.60 -15.06 -17.84
N GLN A 141 13.47 -13.73 -17.97
CA GLN A 141 13.24 -12.83 -16.83
C GLN A 141 11.82 -12.96 -16.27
N GLY A 142 10.85 -13.45 -17.06
CA GLY A 142 9.47 -13.69 -16.63
C GLY A 142 8.44 -12.73 -17.22
N TYR A 143 8.78 -11.98 -18.28
CA TYR A 143 7.78 -11.14 -18.97
C TYR A 143 6.71 -12.01 -19.64
N ALA A 144 5.45 -11.58 -19.52
CA ALA A 144 4.31 -12.29 -20.10
C ALA A 144 4.18 -12.04 -21.62
N GLY A 145 4.83 -11.00 -22.13
CA GLY A 145 4.79 -10.64 -23.53
C GLY A 145 5.84 -9.60 -23.92
N LEU A 146 5.88 -9.29 -25.21
CA LEU A 146 6.75 -8.29 -25.79
C LEU A 146 5.89 -7.24 -26.52
N PHE A 147 6.16 -5.97 -26.25
CA PHE A 147 5.66 -4.87 -27.06
C PHE A 147 6.67 -4.59 -28.16
N LEU A 148 6.31 -4.95 -29.40
CA LEU A 148 7.19 -4.91 -30.55
C LEU A 148 7.02 -3.60 -31.28
N ASP A 149 8.05 -2.77 -31.21
CA ASP A 149 8.05 -1.43 -31.80
C ASP A 149 8.82 -1.39 -33.13
N THR A 150 8.72 -0.26 -33.84
CA THR A 150 9.44 0.05 -35.09
C THR A 150 9.20 -0.96 -36.22
N LEU A 151 8.01 -1.57 -36.23
CA LEU A 151 7.60 -2.57 -37.23
C LEU A 151 7.40 -1.99 -38.64
N ASP A 152 7.30 -0.67 -38.76
CA ASP A 152 7.12 0.09 -40.00
C ASP A 152 8.38 0.87 -40.42
N SER A 153 9.46 0.88 -39.63
CA SER A 153 10.68 1.66 -39.93
C SER A 153 11.36 1.26 -41.24
N PHE A 154 11.15 0.05 -41.73
CA PHE A 154 11.65 -0.37 -43.05
C PHE A 154 11.04 0.44 -44.21
N MET A 155 9.91 1.12 -43.99
CA MET A 155 9.28 2.01 -44.98
C MET A 155 10.11 3.28 -45.22
N LEU A 156 11.03 3.62 -44.32
CA LEU A 156 11.99 4.73 -44.50
C LEU A 156 13.10 4.40 -45.50
N LEU A 157 13.33 3.11 -45.79
CA LEU A 157 14.30 2.66 -46.79
C LEU A 157 13.78 2.93 -48.22
N PRO A 158 14.65 2.87 -49.24
CA PRO A 158 14.20 2.97 -50.63
C PRO A 158 13.13 1.91 -50.97
N GLU A 159 12.08 2.31 -51.69
CA GLU A 159 10.90 1.47 -52.01
C GLU A 159 11.27 0.10 -52.60
N ALA A 160 12.33 0.04 -53.41
CA ALA A 160 12.84 -1.20 -53.99
C ALA A 160 13.25 -2.28 -52.96
N ARG A 161 13.50 -1.90 -51.70
CA ARG A 161 13.86 -2.81 -50.60
C ARG A 161 12.68 -3.22 -49.73
N HIS A 162 11.54 -2.53 -49.81
CA HIS A 162 10.42 -2.72 -48.87
C HIS A 162 9.91 -4.16 -48.84
N VAL A 163 9.76 -4.81 -50.01
CA VAL A 163 9.27 -6.20 -50.09
C VAL A 163 10.21 -7.17 -49.37
N GLN A 164 11.53 -7.04 -49.59
CA GLN A 164 12.52 -7.93 -48.97
C GLN A 164 12.57 -7.74 -47.45
N GLN A 165 12.46 -6.50 -46.97
CA GLN A 165 12.43 -6.17 -45.55
C GLN A 165 11.15 -6.67 -44.87
N ARG A 166 9.99 -6.45 -45.50
CA ARG A 166 8.70 -6.97 -45.05
C ARG A 166 8.73 -8.49 -44.90
N ASP A 167 9.23 -9.22 -45.90
CA ASP A 167 9.29 -10.68 -45.85
C ASP A 167 10.25 -11.18 -44.75
N ALA A 168 11.36 -10.47 -44.53
CA ALA A 168 12.28 -10.75 -43.44
C ALA A 168 11.63 -10.51 -42.06
N LEU A 169 10.86 -9.43 -41.91
CA LEU A 169 10.09 -9.13 -40.71
C LEU A 169 9.05 -10.23 -40.42
N VAL A 170 8.25 -10.62 -41.40
CA VAL A 170 7.27 -11.72 -41.27
C VAL A 170 7.96 -13.01 -40.84
N SER A 171 9.09 -13.34 -41.46
CA SER A 171 9.89 -14.51 -41.11
C SER A 171 10.47 -14.45 -39.69
N LEU A 172 10.90 -13.27 -39.23
CA LEU A 172 11.37 -13.03 -37.86
C LEU A 172 10.25 -13.24 -36.85
N LEU A 173 9.10 -12.59 -37.04
CA LEU A 173 7.97 -12.65 -36.12
C LEU A 173 7.36 -14.06 -36.03
N ARG A 174 7.29 -14.80 -37.14
CA ARG A 174 6.89 -16.22 -37.12
C ARG A 174 7.86 -17.09 -36.34
N ASP A 175 9.16 -16.87 -36.48
CA ASP A 175 10.17 -17.64 -35.75
C ASP A 175 10.17 -17.31 -34.26
N LEU A 176 9.99 -16.03 -33.92
CA LEU A 176 9.83 -15.56 -32.55
C LEU A 176 8.64 -16.27 -31.87
N ASN A 177 7.44 -16.18 -32.47
CA ASN A 177 6.23 -16.84 -31.96
C ASN A 177 6.37 -18.36 -31.89
N ARG A 178 7.08 -18.98 -32.84
CA ARG A 178 7.30 -20.43 -32.84
C ARG A 178 8.25 -20.88 -31.72
N ARG A 179 9.29 -20.08 -31.41
CA ARG A 179 10.26 -20.39 -30.35
C ARG A 179 9.68 -20.14 -28.96
N TYR A 180 8.88 -19.08 -28.83
CA TYR A 180 8.27 -18.66 -27.56
C TYR A 180 6.76 -18.49 -27.71
N PRO A 181 5.99 -19.58 -27.87
CA PRO A 181 4.55 -19.52 -28.11
C PRO A 181 3.75 -18.95 -26.93
N ASP A 182 4.34 -18.95 -25.73
CA ASP A 182 3.73 -18.39 -24.52
C ASP A 182 3.97 -16.87 -24.38
N LEU A 183 4.91 -16.30 -25.15
CA LEU A 183 5.09 -14.85 -25.21
C LEU A 183 3.97 -14.21 -26.03
N ARG A 184 3.17 -13.38 -25.37
CA ARG A 184 2.17 -12.56 -26.04
C ARG A 184 2.86 -11.48 -26.87
N LEU A 185 2.64 -11.45 -28.18
CA LEU A 185 3.22 -10.41 -29.04
C LEU A 185 2.23 -9.27 -29.25
N PHE A 186 2.53 -8.12 -28.67
CA PHE A 186 1.73 -6.89 -28.77
C PHE A 186 2.42 -5.95 -29.75
N PHE A 187 1.83 -5.69 -30.91
CA PHE A 187 2.49 -4.94 -31.98
C PHE A 187 2.23 -3.44 -31.85
N ASN A 188 3.24 -2.60 -32.07
CA ASN A 188 3.00 -1.21 -32.46
C ASN A 188 2.83 -1.15 -33.97
N ARG A 189 1.64 -0.79 -34.45
CA ARG A 189 1.27 -0.79 -35.88
C ARG A 189 1.57 -2.14 -36.56
N GLY A 190 2.48 -2.18 -37.54
CA GLY A 190 2.82 -3.38 -38.32
C GLY A 190 1.78 -3.77 -39.38
N PHE A 191 1.01 -2.81 -39.91
CA PHE A 191 -0.10 -3.06 -40.83
C PHE A 191 0.31 -3.80 -42.12
N GLU A 192 1.56 -3.65 -42.54
CA GLU A 192 2.15 -4.26 -43.74
C GLU A 192 2.40 -5.76 -43.59
N VAL A 193 2.42 -6.27 -42.36
CA VAL A 193 2.75 -7.68 -42.04
C VAL A 193 1.63 -8.44 -41.33
N ILE A 194 0.67 -7.75 -40.69
CA ILE A 194 -0.38 -8.41 -39.90
C ILE A 194 -1.18 -9.43 -40.72
N SER A 195 -1.48 -9.15 -41.98
CA SER A 195 -2.24 -10.06 -42.84
C SER A 195 -1.56 -11.42 -43.05
N ASP A 196 -0.23 -11.48 -42.97
CA ASP A 196 0.57 -12.70 -43.08
C ASP A 196 0.84 -13.36 -41.72
N LEU A 197 0.46 -12.69 -40.64
CA LEU A 197 0.71 -13.08 -39.25
C LEU A 197 -0.60 -13.29 -38.50
N GLN A 198 -1.66 -13.73 -39.20
CA GLN A 198 -2.96 -13.98 -38.58
C GLN A 198 -2.86 -14.90 -37.36
N GLY A 199 -3.44 -14.48 -36.24
CA GLY A 199 -3.42 -15.22 -34.98
C GLY A 199 -2.13 -15.09 -34.15
N ILE A 200 -1.14 -14.32 -34.61
CA ILE A 200 0.10 -14.06 -33.87
C ILE A 200 -0.03 -12.83 -32.94
N PRO A 201 -0.42 -11.62 -33.42
CA PRO A 201 -0.53 -10.48 -32.53
C PRO A 201 -1.72 -10.64 -31.58
N VAL A 202 -1.47 -10.45 -30.28
CA VAL A 202 -2.54 -10.47 -29.25
C VAL A 202 -3.28 -9.14 -29.15
N ALA A 203 -2.67 -8.06 -29.62
CA ALA A 203 -3.23 -6.72 -29.75
C ALA A 203 -2.35 -5.89 -30.71
N VAL A 204 -2.87 -4.76 -31.16
CA VAL A 204 -2.15 -3.77 -31.98
C VAL A 204 -2.31 -2.38 -31.37
N ALA A 205 -1.20 -1.69 -31.12
CA ALA A 205 -1.17 -0.31 -30.69
C ALA A 205 -1.07 0.65 -31.88
N VAL A 206 -1.54 1.87 -31.70
CA VAL A 206 -1.49 2.95 -32.69
C VAL A 206 -1.18 4.27 -32.01
N GLU A 207 -0.17 4.96 -32.53
CA GLU A 207 0.22 6.32 -32.19
C GLU A 207 0.03 7.22 -33.41
N SER A 208 -0.94 8.12 -33.47
CA SER A 208 -2.07 8.33 -32.55
C SER A 208 -3.35 8.53 -33.37
N ILE A 209 -4.54 8.44 -32.75
CA ILE A 209 -5.83 8.57 -33.45
C ILE A 209 -6.30 10.03 -33.47
N HIS A 210 -6.28 10.76 -32.35
CA HIS A 210 -6.84 12.12 -32.26
C HIS A 210 -5.83 13.18 -31.82
N ALA A 211 -5.00 12.88 -30.84
CA ALA A 211 -3.99 13.74 -30.23
C ALA A 211 -2.61 13.04 -30.29
N GLY A 212 -1.75 13.55 -31.16
CA GLY A 212 -0.42 13.00 -31.41
C GLY A 212 0.71 13.90 -30.91
N TRP A 213 1.93 13.38 -31.05
CA TRP A 213 3.16 14.09 -30.77
C TRP A 213 3.95 14.29 -32.07
N ASP A 214 4.49 15.48 -32.28
CA ASP A 214 5.44 15.75 -33.34
C ASP A 214 6.86 15.69 -32.75
N PRO A 215 7.63 14.60 -32.98
CA PRO A 215 8.95 14.44 -32.39
C PRO A 215 9.98 15.44 -32.94
N LEU A 216 9.81 15.94 -34.17
CA LEU A 216 10.74 16.91 -34.77
C LEU A 216 10.49 18.33 -34.24
N GLY A 217 9.22 18.68 -34.04
CA GLY A 217 8.83 19.98 -33.48
C GLY A 217 8.89 20.04 -31.96
N GLY A 218 8.79 18.89 -31.28
CA GLY A 218 8.63 18.82 -29.84
C GLY A 218 7.27 19.35 -29.38
N GLU A 219 6.21 19.11 -30.17
CA GLU A 219 4.89 19.72 -29.94
C GLU A 219 3.74 18.71 -29.95
N TYR A 220 2.78 18.91 -29.04
CA TYR A 220 1.50 18.20 -29.06
C TYR A 220 0.62 18.75 -30.19
N ARG A 221 0.05 17.87 -31.01
CA ARG A 221 -0.78 18.28 -32.16
C ARG A 221 -2.01 17.40 -32.32
N ALA A 222 -3.06 17.96 -32.92
CA ALA A 222 -4.17 17.14 -33.40
C ALA A 222 -3.70 16.29 -34.60
N VAL A 223 -4.11 15.02 -34.64
CA VAL A 223 -3.81 14.14 -35.76
C VAL A 223 -4.55 14.66 -37.02
N PRO A 224 -3.88 14.83 -38.17
CA PRO A 224 -4.50 15.31 -39.40
C PRO A 224 -5.69 14.44 -39.86
N PRO A 225 -6.73 15.02 -40.49
CA PRO A 225 -7.86 14.24 -41.00
C PRO A 225 -7.47 13.15 -42.00
N GLU A 226 -6.49 13.41 -42.86
CA GLU A 226 -5.95 12.48 -43.85
C GLU A 226 -5.28 11.26 -43.20
N ASP A 227 -4.48 11.46 -42.15
CA ASP A 227 -3.86 10.39 -41.37
C ASP A 227 -4.93 9.53 -40.67
N ARG A 228 -5.98 10.17 -40.13
CA ARG A 228 -7.12 9.45 -39.54
C ARG A 228 -7.88 8.61 -40.56
N GLU A 229 -8.10 9.12 -41.76
CA GLU A 229 -8.78 8.39 -42.82
C GLU A 229 -7.96 7.18 -43.29
N TRP A 230 -6.64 7.36 -43.44
CA TRP A 230 -5.71 6.27 -43.72
C TRP A 230 -5.71 5.21 -42.61
N LEU A 231 -5.58 5.63 -41.34
CA LEU A 231 -5.64 4.75 -40.18
C LEU A 231 -6.98 4.00 -40.12
N ALA A 232 -8.11 4.68 -40.34
CA ALA A 232 -9.42 4.04 -40.35
C ALA A 232 -9.50 2.90 -41.39
N GLY A 233 -8.85 3.04 -42.54
CA GLY A 233 -8.71 1.99 -43.54
C GLY A 233 -7.93 0.76 -43.04
N LYS A 234 -6.93 0.96 -42.16
CA LYS A 234 -6.12 -0.11 -41.56
C LYS A 234 -6.77 -0.74 -40.32
N LEU A 235 -7.47 0.05 -39.50
CA LEU A 235 -8.01 -0.39 -38.21
C LEU A 235 -9.34 -1.13 -38.34
N LYS A 236 -10.23 -0.74 -39.26
CA LYS A 236 -11.52 -1.42 -39.46
C LYS A 236 -11.38 -2.93 -39.72
N PRO A 237 -10.44 -3.42 -40.56
CA PRO A 237 -10.20 -4.85 -40.72
C PRO A 237 -9.75 -5.56 -39.43
N LEU A 238 -8.95 -4.90 -38.59
CA LEU A 238 -8.48 -5.46 -37.33
C LEU A 238 -9.62 -5.59 -36.31
N GLN A 239 -10.46 -4.55 -36.21
CA GLN A 239 -11.68 -4.58 -35.39
C GLN A 239 -12.62 -5.70 -35.85
N ALA A 240 -12.83 -5.85 -37.17
CA ALA A 240 -13.66 -6.93 -37.73
C ALA A 240 -13.09 -8.33 -37.45
N SER A 241 -11.78 -8.44 -37.20
CA SER A 241 -11.09 -9.69 -36.86
C SER A 241 -11.00 -9.92 -35.35
N ASN A 242 -11.65 -9.08 -34.53
CA ASN A 242 -11.60 -9.11 -33.06
C ASN A 242 -10.18 -9.03 -32.47
N ILE A 243 -9.25 -8.35 -33.16
CA ILE A 243 -7.94 -8.02 -32.60
C ILE A 243 -8.11 -6.76 -31.74
N PRO A 244 -7.77 -6.78 -30.44
CA PRO A 244 -7.82 -5.60 -29.58
C PRO A 244 -6.89 -4.50 -30.12
N ILE A 245 -7.40 -3.26 -30.13
CA ILE A 245 -6.64 -2.10 -30.60
C ILE A 245 -6.41 -1.14 -29.43
N VAL A 246 -5.15 -0.84 -29.16
CA VAL A 246 -4.73 0.12 -28.15
C VAL A 246 -4.47 1.47 -28.82
N ALA A 247 -5.12 2.52 -28.35
CA ALA A 247 -4.92 3.88 -28.83
C ALA A 247 -3.99 4.62 -27.85
N ILE A 248 -2.77 4.91 -28.31
CA ILE A 248 -1.80 5.69 -27.55
C ILE A 248 -1.89 7.14 -28.02
N GLU A 249 -2.27 8.02 -27.11
CA GLU A 249 -2.50 9.44 -27.39
C GLU A 249 -1.60 10.31 -26.53
N TYR A 250 -1.28 11.51 -27.03
CA TYR A 250 -0.36 12.41 -26.38
C TYR A 250 -1.04 13.73 -26.00
N LEU A 251 -1.11 13.99 -24.69
CA LEU A 251 -1.53 15.28 -24.14
C LEU A 251 -0.65 15.63 -22.93
N PRO A 252 -0.32 16.92 -22.74
CA PRO A 252 0.45 17.35 -21.58
C PRO A 252 -0.35 17.16 -20.28
N PRO A 253 0.30 16.94 -19.12
CA PRO A 253 -0.38 16.65 -17.86
C PRO A 253 -1.38 17.72 -17.41
N GLN A 254 -1.19 18.98 -17.79
CA GLN A 254 -2.10 20.09 -17.47
C GLN A 254 -3.46 19.96 -18.17
N ARG A 255 -3.54 19.17 -19.26
CA ARG A 255 -4.79 18.88 -20.00
C ARG A 255 -5.44 17.56 -19.56
N ARG A 256 -5.27 17.16 -18.29
CA ARG A 256 -5.77 15.87 -17.78
C ARG A 256 -7.29 15.70 -17.89
N GLU A 257 -8.07 16.77 -17.74
CA GLU A 257 -9.54 16.69 -17.94
C GLU A 257 -9.90 16.38 -19.40
N GLU A 258 -9.18 16.98 -20.33
CA GLU A 258 -9.36 16.73 -21.75
C GLU A 258 -8.89 15.31 -22.13
N ALA A 259 -7.85 14.80 -21.46
CA ALA A 259 -7.42 13.40 -21.57
C ALA A 259 -8.51 12.42 -21.09
N ARG A 260 -9.29 12.73 -20.04
CA ARG A 260 -10.45 11.92 -19.63
C ARG A 260 -11.54 11.88 -20.70
N GLN A 261 -11.85 13.03 -21.29
CA GLN A 261 -12.85 13.13 -22.35
C GLN A 261 -12.42 12.34 -23.59
N LEU A 262 -11.14 12.45 -23.96
CA LEU A 262 -10.56 11.68 -25.06
C LEU A 262 -10.56 10.17 -24.78
N ALA A 263 -10.16 9.75 -23.58
CA ALA A 263 -10.18 8.34 -23.18
C ALA A 263 -11.62 7.77 -23.23
N SER A 264 -12.61 8.49 -22.70
CA SER A 264 -14.02 8.05 -22.78
C SER A 264 -14.47 7.89 -24.23
N ARG A 265 -14.15 8.86 -25.09
CA ARG A 265 -14.49 8.81 -26.51
C ARG A 265 -13.85 7.62 -27.21
N LEU A 266 -12.59 7.32 -26.93
CA LEU A 266 -11.87 6.18 -27.52
C LEU A 266 -12.46 4.83 -27.07
N VAL A 267 -12.91 4.73 -25.82
CA VAL A 267 -13.67 3.55 -25.35
C VAL A 267 -14.96 3.38 -26.15
N ASP A 268 -15.71 4.47 -26.37
CA ASP A 268 -16.95 4.43 -27.19
C ASP A 268 -16.67 4.07 -28.66
N GLU A 269 -15.51 4.45 -29.19
CA GLU A 269 -15.03 4.09 -30.54
C GLU A 269 -14.50 2.64 -30.64
N GLY A 270 -14.46 1.90 -29.52
CA GLY A 270 -14.05 0.50 -29.44
C GLY A 270 -12.54 0.28 -29.28
N PHE A 271 -11.81 1.29 -28.83
CA PHE A 271 -10.37 1.22 -28.53
C PHE A 271 -10.10 1.07 -27.04
N ILE A 272 -8.88 0.63 -26.71
CA ILE A 272 -8.35 0.63 -25.35
C ILE A 272 -7.39 1.83 -25.24
N PRO A 273 -7.80 2.96 -24.67
CA PRO A 273 -6.98 4.18 -24.65
C PRO A 273 -5.89 4.15 -23.57
N PHE A 274 -4.78 4.79 -23.88
CA PHE A 274 -3.83 5.30 -22.91
C PHE A 274 -3.31 6.66 -23.38
N VAL A 275 -3.79 7.73 -22.73
CA VAL A 275 -3.41 9.12 -23.01
C VAL A 275 -2.30 9.52 -22.04
N SER A 276 -1.10 9.79 -22.55
CA SER A 276 0.10 10.06 -21.73
C SER A 276 1.00 11.15 -22.34
N THR A 277 2.22 11.26 -21.80
CA THR A 277 3.34 12.05 -22.34
C THR A 277 4.21 11.18 -23.27
N PRO A 278 4.92 11.77 -24.25
CA PRO A 278 5.76 11.03 -25.18
C PRO A 278 6.93 10.30 -24.50
N GLU A 279 7.36 10.74 -23.33
CA GLU A 279 8.43 10.09 -22.56
C GLU A 279 7.97 8.84 -21.79
N PHE A 280 6.66 8.59 -21.69
CA PHE A 280 6.06 7.55 -20.85
C PHE A 280 6.59 7.58 -19.39
N ASP A 281 6.71 8.77 -18.83
CA ASP A 281 7.12 9.05 -17.45
C ASP A 281 5.94 9.47 -16.55
N TYR A 282 4.72 9.19 -17.02
CA TYR A 282 3.48 9.73 -16.46
C TYR A 282 2.40 8.66 -16.32
N LEU A 283 1.70 8.66 -15.18
CA LEU A 283 0.48 7.88 -14.99
C LEU A 283 -0.67 8.55 -15.76
N GLY A 284 -0.76 8.19 -17.04
CA GLY A 284 -1.74 8.66 -17.99
C GLY A 284 -3.20 8.33 -17.63
N VAL A 285 -4.10 8.66 -18.56
CA VAL A 285 -5.53 8.41 -18.44
C VAL A 285 -5.94 7.40 -19.50
N GLY A 286 -6.56 6.29 -19.09
CA GLY A 286 -7.12 5.28 -20.00
C GLY A 286 -8.55 4.93 -19.64
N SER A 287 -8.96 3.68 -19.91
CA SER A 287 -10.21 3.11 -19.37
C SER A 287 -10.23 3.07 -17.83
N VAL A 288 -9.04 3.15 -17.24
CA VAL A 288 -8.78 3.26 -15.81
C VAL A 288 -7.86 4.48 -15.60
N GLU A 289 -8.19 5.31 -14.62
CA GLU A 289 -7.38 6.45 -14.18
C GLU A 289 -6.97 6.25 -12.72
N VAL A 290 -5.67 6.16 -12.47
CA VAL A 290 -5.14 6.09 -11.10
C VAL A 290 -5.47 7.39 -10.35
N VAL A 291 -6.01 7.24 -9.14
CA VAL A 291 -6.26 8.35 -8.22
C VAL A 291 -5.10 8.42 -7.23
N PRO A 292 -4.31 9.52 -7.22
CA PRO A 292 -3.14 9.64 -6.37
C PRO A 292 -3.47 9.49 -4.89
N ARG A 293 -2.71 8.61 -4.21
CA ARG A 293 -2.75 8.43 -2.76
C ARG A 293 -1.45 8.77 -2.07
N ARG A 294 -0.41 9.13 -2.83
CA ARG A 294 0.89 9.50 -2.28
C ARG A 294 0.89 10.95 -1.86
N ILE A 295 1.51 11.22 -0.72
CA ILE A 295 1.91 12.56 -0.29
C ILE A 295 3.43 12.54 -0.12
N ALA A 296 4.12 13.42 -0.83
CA ALA A 296 5.55 13.61 -0.59
C ALA A 296 5.71 14.50 0.65
N LEU A 297 6.47 14.06 1.65
CA LEU A 297 6.79 14.86 2.83
C LEU A 297 8.29 15.13 2.86
N LEU A 298 8.66 16.38 2.64
CA LEU A 298 10.04 16.84 2.65
C LEU A 298 10.45 17.18 4.08
N TYR A 299 11.60 16.65 4.48
CA TYR A 299 12.23 16.94 5.76
C TYR A 299 13.72 17.24 5.57
N ASP A 300 14.27 17.99 6.51
CA ASP A 300 15.67 18.37 6.52
C ASP A 300 16.48 17.44 7.45
N PRO A 301 17.44 16.66 6.93
CA PRO A 301 18.30 15.83 7.78
C PRO A 301 19.10 16.62 8.84
N ARG A 302 19.31 17.93 8.66
CA ARG A 302 19.93 18.81 9.65
C ARG A 302 19.07 18.99 10.91
N GLU A 303 17.76 18.81 10.79
CA GLU A 303 16.80 18.86 11.91
C GLU A 303 16.72 17.53 12.66
N GLY A 304 17.36 16.49 12.14
CA GLY A 304 17.47 15.17 12.74
C GLY A 304 16.90 14.05 11.88
N GLU A 305 16.93 12.85 12.46
CA GLU A 305 16.47 11.63 11.80
C GLU A 305 14.95 11.61 11.59
N LEU A 306 14.50 10.92 10.53
CA LEU A 306 13.09 10.85 10.14
C LEU A 306 12.15 10.45 11.28
N TRP A 307 12.55 9.48 12.12
CA TRP A 307 11.72 8.97 13.21
C TRP A 307 11.45 10.00 14.33
N LYS A 308 12.17 11.13 14.35
CA LYS A 308 11.91 12.29 15.21
C LYS A 308 11.27 13.47 14.47
N SER A 309 11.25 13.45 13.15
CA SER A 309 10.74 14.56 12.34
C SER A 309 9.26 14.83 12.67
N PRO A 310 8.87 16.07 13.01
CA PRO A 310 7.47 16.42 13.30
C PRO A 310 6.50 16.02 12.18
N GLY A 311 6.92 16.11 10.92
CA GLY A 311 6.11 15.66 9.78
C GLY A 311 5.81 14.16 9.83
N HIS A 312 6.78 13.33 10.25
CA HIS A 312 6.56 11.90 10.45
C HIS A 312 5.70 11.63 11.68
N VAL A 313 6.11 12.11 12.85
CA VAL A 313 5.50 11.71 14.13
C VAL A 313 4.14 12.35 14.41
N SER A 314 3.84 13.52 13.82
CA SER A 314 2.59 14.25 14.09
C SER A 314 1.61 14.30 12.93
N LEU A 315 2.06 14.18 11.66
CA LEU A 315 1.15 14.13 10.50
C LEU A 315 0.98 12.73 9.91
N GLY A 316 1.99 11.87 9.98
CA GLY A 316 1.96 10.56 9.30
C GLY A 316 0.70 9.77 9.61
N GLY A 317 0.38 9.59 10.90
CA GLY A 317 -0.84 8.87 11.34
C GLY A 317 -2.16 9.55 10.95
N LEU A 318 -2.16 10.87 10.74
CA LEU A 318 -3.35 11.62 10.32
C LEU A 318 -3.58 11.49 8.81
N LEU A 319 -2.51 11.48 8.02
CA LEU A 319 -2.54 11.24 6.58
C LEU A 319 -2.96 9.79 6.27
N GLU A 320 -2.45 8.83 7.03
CA GLU A 320 -2.89 7.42 7.00
C GLU A 320 -4.41 7.32 7.22
N TYR A 321 -4.95 8.03 8.23
CA TYR A 321 -6.39 8.08 8.47
C TYR A 321 -7.17 8.64 7.28
N LEU A 322 -6.66 9.70 6.63
CA LEU A 322 -7.27 10.28 5.43
C LEU A 322 -7.19 9.35 4.21
N GLY A 323 -6.53 8.19 4.33
CA GLY A 323 -6.37 7.21 3.27
C GLY A 323 -5.12 7.43 2.43
N TYR A 324 -4.22 8.35 2.80
CA TYR A 324 -3.00 8.64 2.05
C TYR A 324 -1.80 7.89 2.61
N ARG A 325 -0.87 7.53 1.74
CA ARG A 325 0.47 7.08 2.12
C ARG A 325 1.46 8.22 2.02
N VAL A 326 2.52 8.16 2.83
CA VAL A 326 3.53 9.20 2.89
C VAL A 326 4.86 8.66 2.37
N ASP A 327 5.41 9.33 1.38
CA ASP A 327 6.78 9.13 0.91
C ASP A 327 7.63 10.23 1.54
N TYR A 328 8.56 9.85 2.42
CA TYR A 328 9.42 10.79 3.13
C TYR A 328 10.68 11.06 2.30
N LEU A 329 10.87 12.31 1.90
CA LEU A 329 11.98 12.73 1.04
C LEU A 329 12.94 13.61 1.84
N ALA A 330 14.18 13.15 2.00
CA ALA A 330 15.25 13.94 2.58
C ALA A 330 15.66 15.04 1.60
N VAL A 331 15.81 16.27 2.09
CA VAL A 331 16.35 17.38 1.30
C VAL A 331 17.87 17.43 1.47
N ASP A 332 18.57 16.47 0.83
CA ASP A 332 20.02 16.26 0.92
C ASP A 332 20.75 16.34 -0.43
N GLY A 333 20.08 16.87 -1.46
CA GLY A 333 20.59 16.99 -2.83
C GLY A 333 20.21 15.81 -3.75
N ASN A 334 19.45 14.82 -3.25
CA ASN A 334 19.00 13.65 -4.03
C ASN A 334 17.47 13.59 -4.20
N LEU A 335 16.80 14.75 -4.32
CA LEU A 335 15.35 14.74 -4.52
C LEU A 335 14.98 14.08 -5.86
N PRO A 336 13.92 13.24 -5.91
CA PRO A 336 13.54 12.54 -7.13
C PRO A 336 13.12 13.55 -8.21
N ARG A 337 13.72 13.43 -9.39
CA ARG A 337 13.46 14.31 -10.55
C ARG A 337 12.26 13.88 -11.41
N GLN A 338 11.69 12.73 -11.09
CA GLN A 338 10.53 12.19 -11.79
C GLN A 338 9.32 13.11 -11.65
N ARG A 339 8.44 13.06 -12.66
CA ARG A 339 7.19 13.81 -12.67
C ARG A 339 6.31 13.40 -11.48
N ALA A 340 5.82 14.37 -10.72
CA ALA A 340 4.97 14.13 -9.56
C ALA A 340 3.48 14.18 -9.91
N ALA A 341 3.10 14.94 -10.94
CA ALA A 341 1.73 14.97 -11.46
C ALA A 341 1.20 13.56 -11.77
N GLY A 342 0.00 13.25 -11.28
CA GLY A 342 -0.62 11.93 -11.45
C GLY A 342 -0.11 10.84 -10.49
N LEU A 343 1.01 11.06 -9.79
CA LEU A 343 1.54 10.16 -8.77
C LEU A 343 1.28 10.67 -7.35
N TYR A 344 1.54 11.95 -7.10
CA TYR A 344 1.34 12.60 -5.80
C TYR A 344 0.06 13.44 -5.78
N ALA A 345 -0.73 13.29 -4.71
CA ALA A 345 -1.88 14.15 -4.44
C ALA A 345 -1.45 15.54 -3.93
N GLY A 346 -0.24 15.65 -3.38
CA GLY A 346 0.33 16.90 -2.91
C GLY A 346 1.68 16.69 -2.22
N VAL A 347 2.33 17.82 -1.90
CA VAL A 347 3.63 17.86 -1.22
C VAL A 347 3.51 18.64 0.07
N ILE A 348 4.07 18.12 1.15
CA ILE A 348 4.19 18.79 2.44
C ILE A 348 5.66 19.09 2.68
N ILE A 349 5.97 20.34 3.01
CA ILE A 349 7.30 20.79 3.40
C ILE A 349 7.25 21.14 4.88
N TRP A 350 7.88 20.32 5.72
CA TRP A 350 7.98 20.56 7.16
C TRP A 350 9.46 20.72 7.53
N MET A 351 9.97 21.94 7.37
CA MET A 351 11.35 22.30 7.67
C MET A 351 11.37 23.66 8.37
N SER A 352 12.08 23.73 9.48
CA SER A 352 12.20 24.89 10.37
C SER A 352 13.61 25.51 10.42
N SER A 353 14.63 24.81 9.91
CA SER A 353 16.03 25.29 9.85
C SER A 353 16.32 26.28 8.71
N GLY A 354 15.29 26.68 7.94
CA GLY A 354 15.43 27.55 6.77
C GLY A 354 15.85 26.78 5.52
N SER A 355 16.36 27.49 4.51
CA SER A 355 16.75 26.89 3.23
C SER A 355 17.76 25.75 3.42
N PRO A 356 17.64 24.64 2.67
CA PRO A 356 18.58 23.52 2.70
C PRO A 356 19.96 23.93 2.19
N GLN A 357 20.98 23.08 2.44
CA GLN A 357 22.35 23.33 1.96
C GLN A 357 22.40 23.42 0.42
N ASP A 358 21.72 22.51 -0.27
CA ASP A 358 21.50 22.59 -1.71
C ASP A 358 20.17 23.29 -2.01
N SER A 359 20.16 24.62 -1.80
CA SER A 359 18.97 25.43 -2.06
C SER A 359 18.64 25.53 -3.55
N TYR A 360 19.59 25.29 -4.45
CA TYR A 360 19.35 25.32 -5.89
C TYR A 360 18.51 24.11 -6.31
N ASP A 361 18.95 22.89 -6.01
CA ASP A 361 18.20 21.66 -6.34
C ASP A 361 16.81 21.69 -5.69
N PHE A 362 16.72 22.10 -4.43
CA PHE A 362 15.44 22.25 -3.73
C PHE A 362 14.50 23.26 -4.41
N ASN A 363 14.97 24.48 -4.71
CA ASN A 363 14.12 25.50 -5.34
C ASN A 363 13.66 25.07 -6.74
N THR A 364 14.55 24.48 -7.54
CA THR A 364 14.20 23.93 -8.86
C THR A 364 13.19 22.79 -8.74
N TRP A 365 13.32 21.92 -7.74
CA TRP A 365 12.36 20.85 -7.47
C TRP A 365 10.97 21.42 -7.12
N ILE A 366 10.91 22.46 -6.27
CA ILE A 366 9.65 23.14 -5.92
C ILE A 366 9.03 23.82 -7.16
N GLU A 367 9.83 24.50 -7.98
CA GLU A 367 9.37 25.11 -9.23
C GLU A 367 8.75 24.08 -10.18
N ALA A 368 9.39 22.92 -10.35
CA ALA A 368 8.87 21.83 -11.17
C ALA A 368 7.49 21.33 -10.67
N ARG A 369 7.30 21.22 -9.35
CA ARG A 369 5.98 20.84 -8.78
C ARG A 369 4.91 21.90 -9.05
N LEU A 370 5.28 23.19 -9.01
CA LEU A 370 4.37 24.28 -9.37
C LEU A 370 4.01 24.24 -10.86
N ASP A 371 4.97 23.95 -11.75
CA ASP A 371 4.74 23.82 -13.20
C ASP A 371 3.87 22.59 -13.55
N GLU A 372 3.96 21.55 -12.73
CA GLU A 372 3.11 20.36 -12.77
C GLU A 372 1.73 20.55 -12.10
N GLU A 373 1.47 21.72 -11.51
CA GLU A 373 0.27 22.04 -10.72
C GLU A 373 0.03 21.14 -9.50
N VAL A 374 1.08 20.51 -8.97
CA VAL A 374 1.02 19.70 -7.75
C VAL A 374 0.88 20.62 -6.53
N PRO A 375 -0.17 20.46 -5.69
CA PRO A 375 -0.36 21.33 -4.52
C PRO A 375 0.78 21.22 -3.49
N LEU A 376 1.16 22.35 -2.88
CA LEU A 376 2.19 22.42 -1.84
C LEU A 376 1.65 22.92 -0.49
N ALA A 377 2.11 22.36 0.62
CA ALA A 377 1.80 22.83 1.96
C ALA A 377 3.08 23.06 2.78
N PHE A 378 3.37 24.31 3.12
CA PHE A 378 4.45 24.65 4.04
C PHE A 378 3.94 24.66 5.47
N VAL A 379 4.58 23.89 6.35
CA VAL A 379 4.15 23.73 7.74
C VAL A 379 5.31 24.05 8.69
N ALA A 380 5.00 24.85 9.70
CA ALA A 380 5.89 25.38 10.74
C ALA A 380 7.01 26.32 10.26
N GLY A 381 7.56 26.13 9.06
CA GLY A 381 8.56 27.01 8.46
C GLY A 381 8.36 27.25 6.98
N LEU A 382 9.16 28.15 6.42
CA LEU A 382 9.18 28.54 5.01
C LEU A 382 10.65 28.55 4.54
N PRO A 383 11.20 27.40 4.12
CA PRO A 383 12.62 27.24 3.78
C PRO A 383 12.95 27.77 2.37
N ILE A 384 12.47 28.97 2.03
CA ILE A 384 12.68 29.61 0.73
C ILE A 384 13.25 31.01 0.93
N ASP A 385 14.49 31.22 0.49
CA ASP A 385 15.16 32.53 0.40
C ASP A 385 15.11 33.13 -1.02
N ASN A 386 14.78 32.34 -2.03
CA ASN A 386 14.72 32.76 -3.42
C ASN A 386 13.56 33.75 -3.65
N ALA A 387 13.90 35.02 -3.88
CA ALA A 387 12.93 36.10 -4.06
C ALA A 387 12.07 35.97 -5.34
N ALA A 388 12.52 35.25 -6.37
CA ALA A 388 11.70 34.98 -7.55
C ALA A 388 10.63 33.92 -7.23
N LEU A 389 11.02 32.84 -6.54
CA LEU A 389 10.11 31.80 -6.10
C LEU A 389 9.07 32.32 -5.09
N LEU A 390 9.48 33.13 -4.10
CA LEU A 390 8.54 33.77 -3.19
C LEU A 390 7.50 34.63 -3.92
N ARG A 391 7.94 35.42 -4.93
CA ARG A 391 7.01 36.19 -5.78
C ARG A 391 6.09 35.30 -6.59
N ARG A 392 6.58 34.18 -7.13
CA ARG A 392 5.77 33.17 -7.84
C ARG A 392 4.70 32.55 -6.92
N LEU A 393 5.02 32.38 -5.63
CA LEU A 393 4.07 31.94 -4.60
C LEU A 393 3.12 33.07 -4.13
N GLY A 394 3.31 34.31 -4.57
CA GLY A 394 2.55 35.47 -4.11
C GLY A 394 2.89 35.89 -2.68
N LEU A 395 4.10 35.61 -2.21
CA LEU A 395 4.60 35.88 -0.87
C LEU A 395 5.66 36.99 -0.87
N ARG A 396 5.66 37.79 0.19
CA ARG A 396 6.70 38.79 0.44
C ARG A 396 7.23 38.64 1.86
N LEU A 397 8.53 38.34 1.97
CA LEU A 397 9.26 38.39 3.23
C LEU A 397 9.83 39.79 3.45
N SER A 398 9.55 40.38 4.62
CA SER A 398 10.15 41.64 5.05
C SER A 398 11.46 41.39 5.79
N SER A 399 12.44 42.27 5.61
CA SER A 399 13.68 42.26 6.40
C SER A 399 13.53 42.99 7.75
N ARG A 400 12.36 43.58 8.03
CA ARG A 400 12.10 44.26 9.30
C ARG A 400 11.92 43.25 10.42
N GLN A 401 12.45 43.58 11.59
CA GLN A 401 12.24 42.80 12.79
C GLN A 401 10.80 42.99 13.29
N VAL A 402 10.12 41.89 13.61
CA VAL A 402 8.76 41.91 14.14
C VAL A 402 8.74 42.57 15.52
N ALA A 403 7.91 43.61 15.72
CA ALA A 403 7.80 44.29 17.00
C ALA A 403 7.07 43.43 18.06
N GLN A 404 7.21 43.80 19.34
CA GLN A 404 6.41 43.18 20.40
C GLN A 404 4.96 43.69 20.38
N GLY A 405 4.05 42.93 20.97
CA GLY A 405 2.62 43.24 21.02
C GLY A 405 1.88 42.73 19.80
N ALA A 406 1.40 41.48 19.87
CA ALA A 406 0.60 40.90 18.79
C ALA A 406 -0.90 41.16 19.00
N GLN A 407 -1.62 41.49 17.93
CA GLN A 407 -3.08 41.41 17.90
C GLN A 407 -3.53 40.58 16.69
N ILE A 408 -4.58 39.78 16.87
CA ILE A 408 -5.23 39.06 15.78
C ILE A 408 -6.17 40.05 15.10
N LEU A 409 -5.93 40.36 13.83
CA LEU A 409 -6.84 41.18 13.03
C LEU A 409 -7.95 40.33 12.41
N GLU A 410 -7.59 39.16 11.90
CA GLU A 410 -8.50 38.24 11.22
C GLU A 410 -8.02 36.80 11.39
N HIS A 411 -8.95 35.86 11.51
CA HIS A 411 -8.63 34.42 11.46
C HIS A 411 -9.82 33.58 10.96
N ASP A 412 -9.51 32.46 10.32
CA ASP A 412 -10.48 31.41 9.99
C ASP A 412 -10.59 30.40 11.13
N ALA A 413 -11.70 30.45 11.88
CA ALA A 413 -11.97 29.57 13.00
C ALA A 413 -12.10 28.07 12.62
N SER A 414 -12.36 27.75 11.34
CA SER A 414 -12.38 26.36 10.86
C SER A 414 -10.97 25.76 10.72
N LEU A 415 -9.96 26.62 10.60
CA LEU A 415 -8.55 26.23 10.51
C LEU A 415 -7.81 26.43 11.83
N LEU A 416 -8.16 27.42 12.65
CA LEU A 416 -7.34 27.85 13.79
C LEU A 416 -8.16 28.05 15.06
N GLY A 417 -7.60 27.61 16.19
CA GLY A 417 -8.09 27.95 17.53
C GLY A 417 -9.33 27.19 18.01
N SER A 418 -9.93 26.35 17.16
CA SER A 418 -11.13 25.57 17.48
C SER A 418 -10.90 24.05 17.46
N PHE A 419 -9.63 23.60 17.49
CA PHE A 419 -9.26 22.19 17.43
C PHE A 419 -8.84 21.62 18.80
N GLU A 420 -7.56 21.68 19.19
CA GLU A 420 -7.09 21.19 20.50
C GLU A 420 -6.65 22.32 21.45
N ALA A 421 -6.12 23.41 20.90
CA ALA A 421 -5.66 24.58 21.63
C ALA A 421 -6.26 25.88 21.06
N PRO A 422 -6.51 26.90 21.91
CA PRO A 422 -6.99 28.20 21.46
C PRO A 422 -5.91 28.94 20.67
N LEU A 423 -6.35 29.85 19.80
CA LEU A 423 -5.46 30.76 19.09
C LEU A 423 -5.06 31.91 20.03
N VAL A 424 -3.75 32.08 20.27
CA VAL A 424 -3.19 33.14 21.12
C VAL A 424 -2.26 34.04 20.28
N PRO A 425 -2.43 35.38 20.29
CA PRO A 425 -1.56 36.29 19.55
C PRO A 425 -0.11 36.24 20.05
N ARG A 426 0.86 36.03 19.15
CA ARG A 426 2.30 35.93 19.46
C ARG A 426 3.14 36.55 18.34
N THR A 427 4.13 37.36 18.69
CA THR A 427 5.15 37.83 17.73
C THR A 427 6.48 37.10 17.86
N ARG A 428 6.74 36.40 18.98
CA ARG A 428 7.97 35.61 19.15
C ARG A 428 7.97 34.42 18.19
N GLY A 429 8.99 34.34 17.34
CA GLY A 429 9.12 33.30 16.32
C GLY A 429 8.24 33.52 15.08
N LEU A 430 7.54 34.65 15.00
CA LEU A 430 6.75 35.01 13.81
C LEU A 430 7.69 35.36 12.66
N LEU A 431 7.54 34.66 11.53
CA LEU A 431 8.18 35.04 10.28
C LEU A 431 7.47 36.25 9.68
N PRO A 432 8.21 37.30 9.24
CA PRO A 432 7.64 38.54 8.73
C PRO A 432 7.14 38.40 7.28
N VAL A 433 6.21 37.47 7.05
CA VAL A 433 5.60 37.16 5.75
C VAL A 433 4.30 37.93 5.55
N SER A 434 4.10 38.45 4.34
CA SER A 434 2.86 39.11 3.90
C SER A 434 2.46 38.58 2.52
N MET A 435 1.17 38.68 2.18
CA MET A 435 0.66 38.27 0.87
C MET A 435 0.78 39.42 -0.14
N MET A 436 1.13 39.09 -1.38
CA MET A 436 1.07 40.01 -2.52
C MET A 436 -0.34 40.05 -3.12
N ASP A 437 -0.63 41.07 -3.93
CA ASP A 437 -1.86 41.12 -4.72
C ASP A 437 -1.98 39.87 -5.59
N HIS A 438 -3.17 39.25 -5.62
CA HIS A 438 -3.44 37.96 -6.27
C HIS A 438 -2.70 36.75 -5.68
N GLY A 439 -2.05 36.89 -4.51
CA GLY A 439 -1.49 35.79 -3.75
C GLY A 439 -2.54 34.92 -3.03
N PRO A 440 -2.09 33.98 -2.19
CA PRO A 440 -2.97 33.16 -1.36
C PRO A 440 -3.89 34.01 -0.47
N SER A 441 -5.10 33.52 -0.22
CA SER A 441 -6.04 34.13 0.72
C SER A 441 -5.56 33.94 2.15
N ALA A 442 -5.52 35.03 2.92
CA ALA A 442 -5.15 34.99 4.33
C ALA A 442 -6.16 34.16 5.14
N ALA A 443 -5.65 33.28 6.00
CA ALA A 443 -6.44 32.56 7.01
C ALA A 443 -6.09 33.00 8.44
N LEU A 444 -4.96 33.70 8.62
CA LEU A 444 -4.59 34.39 9.86
C LEU A 444 -3.84 35.66 9.52
N VAL A 445 -4.29 36.80 10.07
CA VAL A 445 -3.59 38.08 9.98
C VAL A 445 -3.27 38.58 11.39
N ILE A 446 -1.98 38.85 11.62
CA ILE A 446 -1.44 39.36 12.88
C ILE A 446 -0.87 40.75 12.66
N THR A 447 -1.19 41.69 13.54
CA THR A 447 -0.50 42.98 13.61
C THR A 447 0.48 42.97 14.77
N ASP A 448 1.66 43.58 14.60
CA ASP A 448 2.55 43.87 15.72
C ASP A 448 2.27 45.24 16.36
N GLY A 449 3.00 45.57 17.43
CA GLY A 449 2.83 46.82 18.17
C GLY A 449 3.28 48.07 17.40
N ALA A 450 3.95 47.90 16.25
CA ALA A 450 4.26 48.99 15.32
C ALA A 450 3.17 49.17 14.24
N GLY A 451 2.16 48.29 14.21
CA GLY A 451 1.06 48.33 13.23
C GLY A 451 1.38 47.61 11.92
N GLU A 452 2.48 46.87 11.84
CA GLU A 452 2.82 46.06 10.66
C GLU A 452 2.03 44.75 10.66
N GLN A 453 1.52 44.36 9.49
CA GLN A 453 0.68 43.18 9.33
C GLN A 453 1.44 42.01 8.72
N TYR A 454 1.19 40.82 9.25
CA TYR A 454 1.80 39.56 8.84
C TYR A 454 0.73 38.49 8.64
N THR A 455 0.96 37.60 7.67
CA THR A 455 0.02 36.54 7.29
C THR A 455 0.64 35.15 7.48
N PRO A 456 0.77 34.65 8.72
CA PRO A 456 1.42 33.37 9.00
C PRO A 456 0.63 32.14 8.52
N VAL A 457 -0.66 32.28 8.20
CA VAL A 457 -1.47 31.20 7.65
C VAL A 457 -2.24 31.70 6.44
N ALA A 458 -2.12 31.00 5.31
CA ALA A 458 -2.82 31.36 4.07
C ALA A 458 -3.05 30.12 3.18
N VAL A 459 -4.09 30.20 2.35
CA VAL A 459 -4.52 29.14 1.42
C VAL A 459 -4.81 29.75 0.05
N GLY A 460 -4.29 29.15 -1.02
CA GLY A 460 -4.39 29.62 -2.40
C GLY A 460 -4.39 28.47 -3.42
N LYS A 461 -4.32 28.83 -4.71
CA LYS A 461 -4.44 27.85 -5.82
C LYS A 461 -3.31 26.83 -5.86
N TRP A 462 -2.07 27.26 -5.62
CA TRP A 462 -0.90 26.38 -5.59
C TRP A 462 -0.79 25.58 -4.28
N GLY A 463 -1.58 25.91 -3.26
CA GLY A 463 -1.53 25.30 -1.95
C GLY A 463 -1.54 26.33 -0.82
N GLY A 464 -0.71 26.19 0.21
CA GLY A 464 -0.74 27.14 1.32
C GLY A 464 0.39 27.04 2.33
N ILE A 465 0.35 27.92 3.32
CA ILE A 465 1.32 28.00 4.41
C ILE A 465 0.61 28.01 5.76
N ALA A 466 1.19 27.35 6.76
CA ALA A 466 0.83 27.47 8.17
C ALA A 466 2.13 27.50 9.00
N LEU A 467 2.55 28.68 9.42
CA LEU A 467 3.87 28.91 10.01
C LEU A 467 3.83 28.95 11.54
N ALA A 468 4.96 28.62 12.17
CA ALA A 468 5.15 28.86 13.59
C ALA A 468 5.00 30.37 13.90
N PRO A 469 4.53 30.74 15.10
CA PRO A 469 4.17 29.88 16.24
C PRO A 469 2.70 29.41 16.23
N TYR A 470 2.01 29.41 15.09
CA TYR A 470 0.56 29.20 15.01
C TYR A 470 0.12 27.78 14.61
N VAL A 471 1.07 26.84 14.53
CA VAL A 471 0.79 25.42 14.29
C VAL A 471 0.43 24.73 15.60
N TYR A 472 1.22 24.97 16.65
CA TYR A 472 1.12 24.28 17.93
C TYR A 472 1.14 25.23 19.13
N GLU A 473 0.48 24.79 20.19
CA GLU A 473 0.74 25.23 21.55
C GLU A 473 1.76 24.29 22.19
N GLU A 474 2.82 24.86 22.78
CA GLU A 474 3.90 24.10 23.41
C GLU A 474 3.83 24.28 24.94
N GLY A 475 3.75 23.16 25.65
CA GLY A 475 3.95 23.06 27.10
C GLY A 475 5.26 22.33 27.42
N VAL A 476 5.53 22.09 28.71
CA VAL A 476 6.78 21.45 29.17
C VAL A 476 6.94 20.04 28.60
N ASP A 477 5.88 19.22 28.65
CA ASP A 477 5.89 17.81 28.18
C ASP A 477 4.74 17.49 27.19
N SER A 478 4.01 18.52 26.76
CA SER A 478 2.79 18.39 25.93
C SER A 478 2.82 19.34 24.76
N ARG A 479 2.31 18.90 23.61
CA ARG A 479 2.10 19.74 22.42
C ARG A 479 0.66 19.59 21.97
N ARG A 480 -0.02 20.68 21.63
CA ARG A 480 -1.42 20.66 21.17
C ARG A 480 -1.58 21.41 19.88
N TRP A 481 -2.43 20.92 19.01
CA TRP A 481 -2.74 21.53 17.73
C TRP A 481 -3.56 22.82 17.89
N ILE A 482 -2.98 23.96 17.50
CA ILE A 482 -3.75 25.22 17.30
C ILE A 482 -4.43 25.15 15.93
N LEU A 483 -3.66 24.73 14.93
CA LEU A 483 -4.13 24.45 13.58
C LEU A 483 -4.94 23.16 13.57
N ASN A 484 -6.09 23.14 12.88
CA ASN A 484 -6.76 21.89 12.53
C ASN A 484 -6.04 21.24 11.33
N PRO A 485 -5.24 20.18 11.55
CA PRO A 485 -4.38 19.63 10.49
C PRO A 485 -5.21 19.00 9.37
N PHE A 486 -6.36 18.40 9.67
CA PHE A 486 -7.24 17.80 8.66
C PHE A 486 -7.80 18.85 7.71
N ALA A 487 -8.43 19.90 8.26
CA ALA A 487 -9.04 20.94 7.46
C ALA A 487 -8.00 21.73 6.64
N PHE A 488 -6.83 22.00 7.23
CA PHE A 488 -5.74 22.67 6.53
C PHE A 488 -5.26 21.83 5.34
N LEU A 489 -4.86 20.57 5.57
CA LEU A 489 -4.33 19.71 4.50
C LEU A 489 -5.36 19.42 3.40
N GLN A 490 -6.63 19.20 3.76
CA GLN A 490 -7.68 18.98 2.77
C GLN A 490 -7.88 20.20 1.86
N ARG A 491 -7.82 21.42 2.42
CA ARG A 491 -7.96 22.64 1.63
C ARG A 491 -6.71 22.99 0.83
N THR A 492 -5.52 22.94 1.43
CA THR A 492 -4.27 23.32 0.77
C THR A 492 -3.86 22.31 -0.28
N LEU A 493 -3.97 21.02 0.02
CA LEU A 493 -3.62 19.97 -0.94
C LEU A 493 -4.79 19.57 -1.85
N ARG A 494 -5.95 20.24 -1.72
CA ARG A 494 -7.16 19.99 -2.52
C ARG A 494 -7.61 18.51 -2.46
N LEU A 495 -7.38 17.85 -1.33
CA LEU A 495 -7.64 16.42 -1.13
C LEU A 495 -9.14 16.14 -1.23
N GLN A 496 -9.52 15.32 -2.21
CA GLN A 496 -10.91 14.91 -2.40
C GLN A 496 -11.25 13.72 -1.49
N PRO A 497 -12.53 13.55 -1.10
CA PRO A 497 -12.99 12.33 -0.45
C PRO A 497 -12.75 11.10 -1.36
N LEU A 498 -12.15 10.06 -0.80
CA LEU A 498 -11.88 8.79 -1.46
C LEU A 498 -12.18 7.60 -0.53
N PRO A 499 -12.38 6.39 -1.06
CA PRO A 499 -12.41 5.17 -0.25
C PRO A 499 -11.05 4.92 0.42
N ALA A 500 -10.95 5.18 1.72
CA ALA A 500 -9.70 5.07 2.47
C ALA A 500 -9.51 3.65 3.01
N PRO A 501 -8.41 2.93 2.70
CA PRO A 501 -8.10 1.68 3.39
C PRO A 501 -8.04 1.86 4.91
N ASP A 502 -8.66 0.95 5.65
CA ASP A 502 -8.80 1.08 7.10
C ASP A 502 -8.21 -0.11 7.84
N THR A 503 -7.20 0.14 8.66
CA THR A 503 -6.53 -0.88 9.48
C THR A 503 -7.23 -1.12 10.82
N THR A 504 -8.33 -0.41 11.12
CA THR A 504 -8.94 -0.39 12.45
C THR A 504 -10.15 -1.31 12.57
N THR A 505 -10.75 -1.66 11.44
CA THR A 505 -12.00 -2.41 11.33
C THR A 505 -11.83 -3.55 10.33
N GLU A 506 -12.40 -4.71 10.64
CA GLU A 506 -12.58 -5.80 9.67
C GLU A 506 -13.92 -6.48 9.92
N ASN A 507 -14.67 -6.77 8.86
CA ASN A 507 -16.03 -7.32 8.94
C ASN A 507 -16.89 -6.57 9.95
N GLY A 508 -16.84 -5.23 9.90
CA GLY A 508 -17.63 -4.33 10.74
C GLY A 508 -17.26 -4.32 12.21
N ARG A 509 -16.29 -5.10 12.68
CA ARG A 509 -15.84 -5.10 14.07
C ARG A 509 -14.50 -4.39 14.19
N ARG A 510 -14.26 -3.73 15.33
CA ARG A 510 -12.94 -3.17 15.64
C ARG A 510 -11.95 -4.32 15.76
N ILE A 511 -10.79 -4.17 15.13
CA ILE A 511 -9.72 -5.17 15.19
C ILE A 511 -9.10 -5.13 16.58
N ALA A 512 -8.84 -6.31 17.17
CA ALA A 512 -8.09 -6.48 18.39
C ALA A 512 -6.85 -7.36 18.18
N THR A 513 -5.72 -6.92 18.69
CA THR A 513 -4.46 -7.70 18.70
C THR A 513 -3.88 -7.70 20.11
N VAL A 514 -3.32 -8.82 20.53
CA VAL A 514 -2.49 -8.90 21.73
C VAL A 514 -1.09 -9.36 21.31
N HIS A 515 -0.05 -8.61 21.68
CA HIS A 515 1.32 -9.07 21.52
C HIS A 515 2.15 -8.86 22.79
N ILE A 516 3.04 -9.81 23.05
CA ILE A 516 3.83 -9.89 24.29
C ILE A 516 5.32 -9.97 23.94
N ASP A 517 6.06 -8.98 24.41
CA ASP A 517 7.52 -8.95 24.30
C ASP A 517 8.18 -9.84 25.36
N GLY A 518 9.32 -10.42 25.00
CA GLY A 518 10.02 -11.43 25.79
C GLY A 518 10.55 -10.94 27.15
N ASP A 519 10.59 -9.63 27.39
CA ASP A 519 11.27 -9.02 28.53
C ASP A 519 10.75 -9.50 29.88
N GLY A 520 11.68 -9.86 30.75
CA GLY A 520 11.37 -10.24 32.12
C GLY A 520 10.74 -11.63 32.24
N PHE A 521 10.84 -12.48 31.22
CA PHE A 521 10.40 -13.88 31.29
C PHE A 521 10.91 -14.63 32.54
N PRO A 522 12.19 -14.50 32.95
CA PRO A 522 12.73 -15.16 34.15
C PRO A 522 12.43 -14.40 35.46
N SER A 523 11.77 -13.23 35.42
CA SER A 523 11.45 -12.49 36.64
C SER A 523 10.51 -13.27 37.55
N ARG A 524 10.62 -13.06 38.87
CA ARG A 524 9.77 -13.73 39.87
C ARG A 524 8.59 -12.85 40.25
N ALA A 525 7.40 -13.41 40.26
CA ALA A 525 6.19 -12.67 40.63
C ALA A 525 6.03 -12.52 42.15
N GLU A 526 5.55 -11.37 42.60
CA GLU A 526 5.26 -11.01 44.00
C GLU A 526 3.92 -11.61 44.46
N MET A 527 3.84 -12.94 44.37
CA MET A 527 2.67 -13.74 44.74
C MET A 527 3.11 -15.03 45.43
N PRO A 528 2.21 -15.73 46.16
CA PRO A 528 2.54 -16.98 46.82
C PRO A 528 3.21 -17.99 45.88
N GLY A 529 4.33 -18.56 46.32
CA GLY A 529 5.14 -19.50 45.53
C GLY A 529 6.12 -18.85 44.53
N THR A 530 6.10 -17.52 44.36
CA THR A 530 7.03 -16.76 43.51
C THR A 530 7.27 -17.40 42.12
N PRO A 531 6.21 -17.68 41.35
CA PRO A 531 6.36 -18.26 40.02
C PRO A 531 7.14 -17.32 39.10
N TYR A 532 7.76 -17.89 38.05
CA TYR A 532 8.31 -17.09 36.96
C TYR A 532 7.21 -16.30 36.24
N ALA A 533 7.54 -15.11 35.76
CA ALA A 533 6.65 -14.22 35.03
C ALA A 533 6.07 -14.93 33.80
N GLY A 534 6.88 -15.72 33.07
CA GLY A 534 6.41 -16.57 31.98
C GLY A 534 5.23 -17.48 32.39
N ARG A 535 5.28 -18.08 33.58
CA ARG A 535 4.21 -18.91 34.11
C ARG A 535 3.01 -18.07 34.56
N SER A 536 3.26 -16.97 35.27
CA SER A 536 2.22 -16.04 35.73
C SER A 536 1.38 -15.50 34.57
N VAL A 537 2.03 -15.02 33.50
CA VAL A 537 1.37 -14.50 32.30
C VAL A 537 0.61 -15.61 31.56
N LEU A 538 1.19 -16.81 31.44
CA LEU A 538 0.47 -17.95 30.86
C LEU A 538 -0.84 -18.23 31.61
N GLU A 539 -0.77 -18.38 32.94
CA GLU A 539 -1.88 -18.86 33.77
C GLU A 539 -2.92 -17.77 34.05
N MET A 540 -2.51 -16.50 34.21
CA MET A 540 -3.41 -15.40 34.58
C MET A 540 -3.86 -14.53 33.40
N PHE A 541 -3.07 -14.43 32.32
CA PHE A 541 -3.40 -13.54 31.20
C PHE A 541 -3.73 -14.31 29.93
N ILE A 542 -2.84 -15.20 29.46
CA ILE A 542 -3.04 -15.88 28.18
C ILE A 542 -4.17 -16.90 28.28
N GLN A 543 -4.15 -17.83 29.24
CA GLN A 543 -5.16 -18.90 29.31
C GLN A 543 -6.59 -18.40 29.53
N PRO A 544 -6.87 -17.46 30.47
CA PRO A 544 -8.24 -17.07 30.80
C PRO A 544 -8.95 -16.26 29.70
N HIS A 545 -8.21 -15.55 28.85
CA HIS A 545 -8.79 -14.62 27.88
C HIS A 545 -8.83 -15.21 26.46
N PRO A 546 -9.98 -15.21 25.76
CA PRO A 546 -10.14 -15.85 24.46
C PRO A 546 -9.73 -14.93 23.29
N LEU A 547 -8.57 -14.29 23.38
CA LEU A 547 -7.99 -13.50 22.29
C LEU A 547 -6.81 -14.22 21.65
N LEU A 548 -6.63 -14.02 20.34
CA LEU A 548 -5.40 -14.40 19.66
C LEU A 548 -4.24 -13.55 20.19
N THR A 549 -3.12 -14.20 20.48
CA THR A 549 -1.97 -13.57 21.13
C THR A 549 -0.69 -13.93 20.39
N SER A 550 0.15 -12.94 20.09
CA SER A 550 1.44 -13.18 19.46
C SER A 550 2.53 -13.01 20.53
N VAL A 551 3.33 -14.04 20.78
CA VAL A 551 4.24 -14.08 21.93
C VAL A 551 5.66 -14.29 21.45
N SER A 552 6.56 -13.47 21.97
CA SER A 552 7.99 -13.59 21.73
C SER A 552 8.76 -14.00 22.98
N VAL A 553 10.01 -14.43 22.79
CA VAL A 553 10.96 -14.70 23.87
C VAL A 553 12.34 -14.18 23.47
N ILE A 554 13.13 -13.78 24.45
CA ILE A 554 14.55 -13.46 24.28
C ILE A 554 15.32 -14.75 24.49
N GLU A 555 16.00 -15.29 23.45
CA GLU A 555 16.75 -16.54 23.60
C GLU A 555 17.80 -16.44 24.73
N GLY A 556 18.45 -15.28 24.87
CA GLY A 556 19.42 -14.99 25.91
C GLY A 556 18.91 -15.07 27.35
N GLU A 557 17.60 -14.91 27.58
CA GLU A 557 17.03 -15.04 28.92
C GLU A 557 16.67 -16.49 29.28
N ILE A 558 16.29 -17.28 28.28
CA ILE A 558 15.66 -18.60 28.51
C ILE A 558 16.51 -19.78 28.05
N GLY A 559 17.49 -19.54 27.18
CA GLY A 559 18.24 -20.58 26.49
C GLY A 559 19.55 -20.98 27.18
N PRO A 560 20.09 -22.17 26.86
CA PRO A 560 21.31 -22.70 27.47
C PRO A 560 22.58 -21.96 27.04
N ARG A 561 22.51 -21.10 26.03
CA ARG A 561 23.59 -20.24 25.55
C ARG A 561 23.40 -18.78 25.97
N GLY A 562 22.40 -18.52 26.82
CA GLY A 562 22.05 -17.19 27.29
C GLY A 562 22.77 -16.77 28.57
N MET A 563 22.27 -15.71 29.18
CA MET A 563 22.79 -15.14 30.43
C MET A 563 22.57 -16.07 31.64
N PHE A 564 21.49 -16.86 31.64
CA PHE A 564 21.11 -17.74 32.75
C PHE A 564 20.96 -19.20 32.31
N PRO A 565 22.05 -19.88 31.86
CA PRO A 565 21.95 -21.22 31.27
C PRO A 565 21.42 -22.27 32.24
N TYR A 566 21.62 -22.07 33.55
CA TYR A 566 21.12 -22.93 34.61
C TYR A 566 19.59 -22.86 34.80
N LEU A 567 18.93 -21.79 34.32
CA LEU A 567 17.47 -21.66 34.36
C LEU A 567 16.78 -22.28 33.14
N ALA A 568 17.51 -22.60 32.08
CA ALA A 568 16.93 -23.05 30.81
C ALA A 568 16.06 -24.31 30.97
N ALA A 569 16.47 -25.23 31.86
CA ALA A 569 15.71 -26.45 32.16
C ALA A 569 14.32 -26.17 32.77
N GLU A 570 14.13 -25.02 33.42
CA GLU A 570 12.85 -24.58 33.98
C GLU A 570 12.07 -23.66 33.03
N LEU A 571 12.76 -22.79 32.28
CA LEU A 571 12.15 -21.76 31.45
C LEU A 571 11.69 -22.26 30.07
N GLU A 572 12.47 -23.10 29.39
CA GLU A 572 12.07 -23.63 28.08
C GLU A 572 10.75 -24.44 28.14
N PRO A 573 10.49 -25.30 29.15
CA PRO A 573 9.19 -25.95 29.28
C PRO A 573 8.02 -24.96 29.41
N ILE A 574 8.21 -23.81 30.05
CA ILE A 574 7.17 -22.77 30.15
C ILE A 574 6.94 -22.15 28.77
N ALA A 575 8.00 -21.80 28.03
CA ALA A 575 7.88 -21.26 26.68
C ALA A 575 7.19 -22.24 25.72
N ARG A 576 7.56 -23.53 25.76
CA ARG A 576 6.89 -24.60 25.00
C ARG A 576 5.39 -24.70 25.33
N ARG A 577 5.02 -24.59 26.62
CA ARG A 577 3.61 -24.60 27.04
C ARG A 577 2.83 -23.40 26.49
N ILE A 578 3.46 -22.23 26.41
CA ILE A 578 2.85 -21.03 25.80
C ILE A 578 2.68 -21.25 24.29
N PHE A 579 3.75 -21.64 23.58
CA PHE A 579 3.72 -21.83 22.12
C PHE A 579 2.86 -23.00 21.66
N ALA A 580 2.59 -23.99 22.53
CA ALA A 580 1.68 -25.09 22.23
C ALA A 580 0.19 -24.68 22.18
N LEU A 581 -0.20 -23.51 22.70
CA LEU A 581 -1.60 -23.05 22.64
C LEU A 581 -1.98 -22.66 21.21
N ASP A 582 -3.08 -23.19 20.66
CA ASP A 582 -3.55 -22.87 19.30
C ASP A 582 -3.67 -21.36 19.05
N LYS A 583 -4.22 -20.62 20.02
CA LYS A 583 -4.41 -19.16 19.94
C LYS A 583 -3.12 -18.33 20.00
N VAL A 584 -1.97 -18.97 20.27
CA VAL A 584 -0.67 -18.30 20.36
C VAL A 584 0.10 -18.41 19.04
N GLU A 585 0.46 -17.26 18.47
CA GLU A 585 1.41 -17.12 17.37
C GLU A 585 2.81 -16.87 17.91
N VAL A 586 3.82 -17.52 17.31
CA VAL A 586 5.21 -17.48 17.78
C VAL A 586 5.99 -16.35 17.11
N ALA A 587 6.67 -15.55 17.92
CA ALA A 587 7.57 -14.49 17.49
C ALA A 587 8.95 -14.61 18.19
N SER A 588 9.94 -13.89 17.67
CA SER A 588 11.27 -13.73 18.27
C SER A 588 11.40 -12.34 18.89
N HIS A 589 12.05 -12.23 20.06
CA HIS A 589 12.48 -10.96 20.63
C HIS A 589 14.01 -10.87 20.66
N SER A 590 14.64 -11.37 19.58
CA SER A 590 16.09 -11.47 19.38
C SER A 590 16.82 -12.45 20.30
N PHE A 591 18.15 -12.52 20.15
CA PHE A 591 19.01 -13.33 20.98
C PHE A 591 19.43 -12.59 22.25
N SER A 592 20.06 -11.43 22.10
CA SER A 592 20.68 -10.70 23.21
C SER A 592 19.90 -9.46 23.65
N HIS A 593 18.71 -9.24 23.09
CA HIS A 593 17.92 -8.02 23.34
C HIS A 593 18.75 -6.76 23.06
N PRO A 594 19.05 -6.45 21.78
CA PRO A 594 19.66 -5.18 21.44
C PRO A 594 18.85 -4.02 22.03
N PHE A 595 19.47 -3.22 22.89
CA PHE A 595 18.88 -1.98 23.41
C PHE A 595 18.92 -0.88 22.34
N TYR A 596 19.86 -0.98 21.41
CA TYR A 596 20.02 -0.08 20.26
C TYR A 596 20.29 -0.89 18.99
N TRP A 597 19.40 -0.79 18.00
CA TRP A 597 19.59 -1.46 16.70
C TRP A 597 20.52 -0.70 15.74
N GLN A 598 20.89 0.53 16.09
CA GLN A 598 21.90 1.32 15.39
C GLN A 598 22.97 1.79 16.40
N PRO A 599 23.80 0.86 16.93
CA PRO A 599 24.69 1.14 18.05
C PRO A 599 25.71 2.25 17.74
N ASP A 600 26.24 2.31 16.52
CA ASP A 600 27.19 3.35 16.15
C ASP A 600 26.54 4.74 16.11
N LYS A 601 25.30 4.86 15.61
CA LYS A 601 24.54 6.11 15.71
C LYS A 601 24.18 6.44 17.15
N ALA A 602 23.85 5.45 17.97
CA ALA A 602 23.51 5.67 19.37
C ALA A 602 24.70 6.23 20.15
N ARG A 603 25.92 5.73 19.90
CA ARG A 603 27.18 6.21 20.49
C ARG A 603 27.51 7.67 20.16
N LEU A 604 27.00 8.20 19.06
CA LEU A 604 27.18 9.60 18.66
C LEU A 604 26.20 10.56 19.36
N ARG A 605 25.22 10.06 20.12
CA ARG A 605 24.28 10.91 20.85
C ARG A 605 25.01 11.63 21.98
N GLU A 606 24.68 12.90 22.17
CA GLU A 606 25.18 13.70 23.30
C GLU A 606 24.82 12.99 24.63
N ASP A 607 25.78 12.91 25.54
CA ASP A 607 25.67 12.23 26.84
C ASP A 607 25.25 10.74 26.79
N PHE A 608 25.61 10.02 25.72
CA PHE A 608 25.34 8.58 25.62
C PHE A 608 26.05 7.76 26.73
N GLN A 609 25.30 7.42 27.77
CA GLN A 609 25.70 6.55 28.88
C GLN A 609 24.71 5.39 28.99
N PRO A 610 24.94 4.28 28.24
CA PRO A 610 23.99 3.19 28.22
C PRO A 610 24.03 2.43 29.55
N GLN A 611 23.00 2.60 30.38
CA GLN A 611 22.91 2.01 31.73
C GLN A 611 23.09 0.48 31.73
N TYR A 612 22.64 -0.20 30.67
CA TYR A 612 22.66 -1.66 30.53
C TYR A 612 23.59 -2.15 29.40
N GLY A 613 24.44 -1.28 28.85
CA GLY A 613 25.22 -1.57 27.64
C GLY A 613 24.40 -1.47 26.35
N LEU A 614 24.93 -2.02 25.25
CA LEU A 614 24.24 -2.00 23.94
C LEU A 614 23.23 -3.13 23.77
N ASN A 615 23.41 -4.22 24.52
CA ASN A 615 22.61 -5.43 24.54
C ASN A 615 22.93 -6.19 25.85
N MET A 616 22.20 -7.25 26.14
CA MET A 616 22.46 -8.12 27.28
C MET A 616 23.87 -8.71 27.23
N ALA A 617 24.61 -8.66 28.34
CA ALA A 617 25.99 -9.12 28.45
C ALA A 617 26.13 -10.65 28.49
N ILE A 618 25.77 -11.31 27.39
CA ILE A 618 25.81 -12.78 27.27
C ILE A 618 27.26 -13.27 27.14
N PRO A 619 27.71 -14.24 27.96
CA PRO A 619 29.06 -14.79 27.86
C PRO A 619 29.39 -15.35 26.47
N GLY A 620 30.52 -14.89 25.89
CA GLY A 620 30.96 -15.31 24.55
C GLY A 620 30.29 -14.59 23.39
N TYR A 621 29.51 -13.54 23.65
CA TYR A 621 28.87 -12.70 22.63
C TYR A 621 29.19 -11.22 22.88
N GLU A 622 30.37 -10.79 22.41
CA GLU A 622 30.92 -9.46 22.69
C GLU A 622 30.58 -8.41 21.62
N THR A 623 30.21 -8.86 20.41
CA THR A 623 29.87 -8.00 19.26
C THR A 623 28.46 -8.32 18.78
N LEU A 624 27.68 -7.27 18.51
CA LEU A 624 26.33 -7.40 17.99
C LEU A 624 26.35 -7.92 16.56
N ASP A 625 25.72 -9.07 16.34
CA ASP A 625 25.57 -9.72 15.03
C ASP A 625 24.08 -9.84 14.70
N PHE A 626 23.63 -9.05 13.73
CA PHE A 626 22.21 -9.01 13.36
C PHE A 626 21.69 -10.32 12.74
N GLU A 627 22.53 -11.12 12.07
CA GLU A 627 22.12 -12.45 11.62
C GLU A 627 21.87 -13.37 12.82
N ARG A 628 22.74 -13.31 13.83
CA ARG A 628 22.56 -14.06 15.08
C ARG A 628 21.30 -13.62 15.84
N GLU A 629 21.04 -12.32 15.90
CA GLU A 629 19.87 -11.74 16.56
C GLU A 629 18.56 -12.13 15.87
N ILE A 630 18.54 -12.15 14.53
CA ILE A 630 17.31 -12.36 13.76
C ILE A 630 17.13 -13.82 13.37
N ILE A 631 18.05 -14.35 12.55
CA ILE A 631 17.96 -15.70 11.98
C ILE A 631 18.30 -16.74 13.04
N GLY A 632 19.38 -16.53 13.79
CA GLY A 632 19.81 -17.45 14.84
C GLY A 632 18.77 -17.65 15.94
N ALA A 633 18.16 -16.56 16.42
CA ALA A 633 17.12 -16.61 17.45
C ALA A 633 15.84 -17.29 16.92
N ARG A 634 15.43 -16.98 15.68
CA ARG A 634 14.32 -17.66 14.99
C ARG A 634 14.55 -19.17 14.94
N ASP A 635 15.74 -19.60 14.53
CA ASP A 635 16.08 -21.01 14.36
C ASP A 635 16.19 -21.76 15.68
N TYR A 636 16.70 -21.10 16.73
CA TYR A 636 16.65 -21.62 18.08
C TYR A 636 15.20 -21.88 18.53
N ILE A 637 14.30 -20.90 18.39
CA ILE A 637 12.89 -21.06 18.78
C ILE A 637 12.25 -22.20 17.98
N ASN A 638 12.42 -22.20 16.65
CA ASN A 638 11.88 -23.22 15.75
C ASN A 638 12.35 -24.64 16.10
N SER A 639 13.61 -24.81 16.48
CA SER A 639 14.19 -26.13 16.76
C SER A 639 13.97 -26.62 18.20
N ARG A 640 13.79 -25.71 19.16
CA ARG A 640 13.79 -26.05 20.60
C ARG A 640 12.44 -25.86 21.27
N LEU A 641 11.65 -24.87 20.85
CA LEU A 641 10.51 -24.37 21.62
C LEU A 641 9.16 -24.54 20.92
N THR A 642 9.16 -24.76 19.60
CA THR A 642 7.95 -24.97 18.81
C THR A 642 8.10 -26.18 17.88
N THR A 643 7.11 -26.40 17.02
CA THR A 643 7.09 -27.47 16.01
C THR A 643 7.14 -26.87 14.59
N PRO A 644 7.48 -27.67 13.56
CA PRO A 644 7.47 -27.20 12.16
C PRO A 644 6.13 -26.63 11.69
N GLU A 645 5.01 -27.04 12.29
CA GLU A 645 3.66 -26.55 11.97
C GLU A 645 3.36 -25.16 12.57
N LYS A 646 4.15 -24.73 13.57
CA LYS A 646 4.02 -23.43 14.24
C LYS A 646 5.35 -22.68 14.24
N PRO A 647 5.92 -22.34 13.07
CA PRO A 647 7.18 -21.63 13.00
C PRO A 647 7.05 -20.20 13.55
N VAL A 648 8.19 -19.62 13.93
CA VAL A 648 8.31 -18.18 14.17
C VAL A 648 7.94 -17.43 12.90
N LYS A 649 7.00 -16.48 13.01
CA LYS A 649 6.53 -15.67 11.88
C LYS A 649 6.97 -14.20 11.97
N MET A 650 7.39 -13.76 13.15
CA MET A 650 7.67 -12.36 13.39
C MET A 650 8.91 -12.14 14.23
N ILE A 651 9.53 -10.98 14.05
CA ILE A 651 10.42 -10.36 15.01
C ILE A 651 9.73 -9.16 15.66
N PHE A 652 9.79 -9.11 16.98
CA PHE A 652 9.40 -7.95 17.77
C PHE A 652 10.70 -7.21 18.10
N TRP A 653 10.87 -5.99 17.60
CA TRP A 653 12.11 -5.24 17.81
C TRP A 653 12.26 -4.86 19.29
N SER A 654 13.40 -5.20 19.87
CA SER A 654 13.76 -4.88 21.27
C SER A 654 14.30 -3.47 21.42
N GLY A 655 14.41 -3.00 22.67
CA GLY A 655 15.14 -1.77 22.99
C GLY A 655 14.50 -0.52 22.41
N ASP A 656 15.30 0.29 21.71
CA ASP A 656 14.80 1.48 21.02
C ASP A 656 13.90 1.17 19.81
N ALA A 657 13.86 -0.10 19.38
CA ALA A 657 13.07 -0.58 18.26
C ALA A 657 13.25 0.25 16.98
N LEU A 658 14.48 0.70 16.71
CA LEU A 658 14.84 1.50 15.54
C LEU A 658 15.85 0.77 14.64
N PRO A 659 15.48 -0.37 14.02
CA PRO A 659 16.34 -1.02 13.02
C PRO A 659 16.62 -0.09 11.84
N ASP A 660 17.78 -0.28 11.20
CA ASP A 660 18.08 0.36 9.92
C ASP A 660 17.47 -0.42 8.74
N ALA A 661 17.61 0.12 7.53
CA ALA A 661 17.04 -0.49 6.33
C ALA A 661 17.60 -1.90 6.08
N ALA A 662 18.91 -2.11 6.25
CA ALA A 662 19.54 -3.42 6.05
C ALA A 662 19.00 -4.48 7.03
N THR A 663 18.79 -4.10 8.29
CA THR A 663 18.25 -4.97 9.33
C THR A 663 16.78 -5.30 9.10
N VAL A 664 15.97 -4.33 8.66
CA VAL A 664 14.58 -4.58 8.25
C VAL A 664 14.53 -5.55 7.07
N ARG A 665 15.40 -5.36 6.07
CA ARG A 665 15.52 -6.25 4.92
C ARG A 665 15.89 -7.68 5.36
N LEU A 666 16.87 -7.81 6.25
CA LEU A 666 17.31 -9.10 6.79
C LEU A 666 16.14 -9.87 7.43
N ALA A 667 15.23 -9.19 8.15
CA ALA A 667 14.03 -9.82 8.70
C ALA A 667 13.08 -10.32 7.60
N TYR A 668 12.77 -9.50 6.59
CA TYR A 668 11.91 -9.90 5.48
C TYR A 668 12.49 -11.05 4.66
N ASP A 669 13.79 -10.98 4.33
CA ASP A 669 14.50 -12.03 3.59
C ASP A 669 14.56 -13.35 4.41
N ALA A 670 14.52 -13.25 5.75
CA ALA A 670 14.38 -14.38 6.66
C ALA A 670 12.92 -14.89 6.83
N GLY A 671 11.96 -14.35 6.08
CA GLY A 671 10.54 -14.71 6.15
C GLY A 671 9.82 -14.20 7.40
N LEU A 672 10.37 -13.19 8.08
CA LEU A 672 9.81 -12.62 9.29
C LEU A 672 9.15 -11.27 9.00
N LEU A 673 7.87 -11.14 9.37
CA LEU A 673 7.26 -9.82 9.53
C LEU A 673 7.85 -9.15 10.78
N ASN A 674 7.76 -7.83 10.87
CA ASN A 674 8.37 -7.09 11.97
C ASN A 674 7.38 -6.09 12.60
N VAL A 675 7.52 -5.87 13.91
CA VAL A 675 6.77 -4.84 14.63
C VAL A 675 7.53 -4.33 15.86
N ASN A 676 7.06 -3.21 16.44
CA ASN A 676 7.56 -2.43 17.57
C ASN A 676 8.22 -1.12 17.15
N GLY A 677 8.30 -0.18 18.09
CA GLY A 677 8.58 1.23 17.84
C GLY A 677 7.31 2.07 17.82
N GLY A 678 7.45 3.37 17.60
CA GLY A 678 6.37 4.34 17.76
C GLY A 678 5.99 4.57 19.23
N ALA A 679 5.26 5.65 19.52
CA ALA A 679 4.92 6.04 20.88
C ALA A 679 3.48 6.53 21.01
N THR A 680 2.53 5.80 20.41
CA THR A 680 1.10 6.15 20.51
C THR A 680 0.58 5.88 21.92
N SER A 681 0.31 6.92 22.70
CA SER A 681 -0.11 6.84 24.11
C SER A 681 -1.03 7.98 24.56
N ILE A 682 -1.97 8.40 23.72
CA ILE A 682 -2.94 9.45 24.07
C ILE A 682 -3.79 9.02 25.28
N THR A 683 -3.97 9.92 26.25
CA THR A 683 -4.77 9.68 27.47
C THR A 683 -5.67 10.86 27.78
N ARG A 684 -6.61 10.74 28.74
CA ARG A 684 -7.43 11.90 29.14
C ARG A 684 -6.62 12.99 29.84
N ALA A 685 -5.46 12.66 30.40
CA ALA A 685 -4.53 13.62 30.99
C ALA A 685 -3.78 14.43 29.93
N ASP A 686 -3.51 13.82 28.77
CA ASP A 686 -2.89 14.49 27.61
C ASP A 686 -3.61 14.09 26.30
N PRO A 687 -4.80 14.65 26.04
CA PRO A 687 -5.66 14.25 24.93
C PRO A 687 -5.31 15.01 23.65
N SER A 688 -4.10 14.80 23.13
CA SER A 688 -3.65 15.41 21.87
C SER A 688 -3.31 14.36 20.81
N LEU A 689 -3.71 14.63 19.56
CA LEU A 689 -3.32 13.83 18.39
C LEU A 689 -1.82 13.91 18.09
N THR A 690 -1.07 14.83 18.71
CA THR A 690 0.41 14.82 18.64
C THR A 690 1.03 13.57 19.29
N LYS A 691 0.26 12.86 20.12
CA LYS A 691 0.64 11.58 20.75
C LYS A 691 0.19 10.36 19.93
N ILE A 692 -0.13 10.53 18.64
CA ILE A 692 -0.50 9.44 17.73
C ILE A 692 0.55 9.35 16.63
N TYR A 693 1.51 8.46 16.82
CA TYR A 693 2.55 8.16 15.82
C TYR A 693 1.93 7.47 14.61
N PRO A 694 2.50 7.54 13.40
CA PRO A 694 2.07 6.72 12.26
C PRO A 694 2.11 5.23 12.57
N LEU A 695 1.48 4.40 11.74
CA LEU A 695 1.50 2.95 11.88
C LEU A 695 2.81 2.33 11.35
N LEU A 696 3.56 3.05 10.52
CA LEU A 696 4.75 2.53 9.87
C LEU A 696 5.78 3.62 9.54
N ARG A 697 7.00 3.18 9.26
CA ARG A 697 8.07 3.96 8.64
C ARG A 697 8.59 3.18 7.41
N PRO A 698 8.46 3.73 6.19
CA PRO A 698 9.05 3.09 5.02
C PRO A 698 10.58 3.22 5.07
N THR A 699 11.28 2.17 4.61
CA THR A 699 12.74 2.14 4.45
C THR A 699 13.07 1.42 3.14
N ASP A 700 14.29 1.58 2.63
CA ASP A 700 14.75 0.85 1.43
C ASP A 700 14.77 -0.68 1.62
N GLY A 701 14.79 -1.13 2.88
CA GLY A 701 14.70 -2.55 3.23
C GLY A 701 13.28 -3.10 3.34
N GLY A 702 12.26 -2.26 3.21
CA GLY A 702 10.85 -2.59 3.41
C GLY A 702 10.21 -1.79 4.54
N LEU A 703 8.97 -2.14 4.88
CA LEU A 703 8.21 -1.42 5.91
C LEU A 703 8.67 -1.83 7.31
N HIS A 704 9.06 -0.84 8.13
CA HIS A 704 9.16 -0.99 9.58
C HIS A 704 7.81 -0.63 10.19
N VAL A 705 7.08 -1.61 10.72
CA VAL A 705 5.74 -1.40 11.29
C VAL A 705 5.87 -1.07 12.78
N TYR A 706 5.23 0.01 13.21
CA TYR A 706 5.21 0.39 14.62
C TYR A 706 4.12 -0.34 15.39
N ALA A 707 4.27 -0.41 16.72
CA ALA A 707 3.18 -0.84 17.57
C ALA A 707 2.05 0.21 17.48
N PRO A 708 0.81 -0.17 17.13
CA PRO A 708 -0.27 0.82 16.93
C PRO A 708 -0.59 1.62 18.20
N ILE A 709 -0.43 0.97 19.36
CA ILE A 709 -0.48 1.54 20.71
C ILE A 709 0.73 0.98 21.46
N ILE A 710 1.45 1.86 22.17
CA ILE A 710 2.68 1.48 22.88
C ILE A 710 2.38 0.62 24.11
N ASN A 711 3.40 -0.11 24.57
CA ASN A 711 3.35 -0.98 25.73
C ASN A 711 3.21 -0.23 27.07
N GLU A 712 3.17 -0.99 28.17
CA GLU A 712 2.97 -0.51 29.53
C GLU A 712 4.06 0.44 30.04
N ASN A 713 5.24 0.50 29.41
CA ASN A 713 6.36 1.30 29.89
C ASN A 713 6.02 2.79 29.99
N LEU A 714 5.41 3.37 28.95
CA LEU A 714 5.07 4.80 28.97
C LEU A 714 3.94 5.11 29.96
N TYR A 715 3.07 4.14 30.24
CA TYR A 715 1.97 4.29 31.21
C TYR A 715 2.42 4.10 32.66
N THR A 716 3.60 3.54 32.89
CA THR A 716 4.11 3.14 34.22
C THR A 716 5.45 3.78 34.57
N ASN A 717 5.84 4.84 33.85
CA ASN A 717 7.12 5.54 34.01
C ASN A 717 8.32 4.58 33.90
N LEU A 718 8.41 3.87 32.77
CA LEU A 718 9.45 2.86 32.50
C LEU A 718 9.50 1.78 33.60
N TRP A 719 8.32 1.29 33.99
CA TRP A 719 8.15 0.30 35.06
C TRP A 719 8.66 0.74 36.45
N GLN A 720 8.79 2.05 36.70
CA GLN A 720 9.11 2.60 38.03
C GLN A 720 7.86 2.87 38.88
N GLY A 721 6.68 2.74 38.27
CA GLY A 721 5.39 2.88 38.90
C GLY A 721 4.73 4.25 38.65
N PRO A 722 3.43 4.39 38.98
CA PRO A 722 2.59 3.36 39.60
C PRO A 722 2.30 2.18 38.67
N TYR A 723 2.50 0.95 39.14
CA TYR A 723 2.35 -0.28 38.33
C TYR A 723 0.91 -0.55 37.84
N TYR A 724 -0.09 0.14 38.42
CA TYR A 724 -1.47 0.11 37.92
C TYR A 724 -1.71 1.09 36.75
N GLY A 725 -0.71 1.92 36.40
CA GLY A 725 -0.84 3.00 35.42
C GLY A 725 -1.27 2.53 34.03
N PHE A 726 -0.95 1.27 33.68
CA PHE A 726 -1.35 0.69 32.39
C PHE A 726 -2.87 0.60 32.18
N ARG A 727 -3.69 0.72 33.23
CA ARG A 727 -5.15 0.89 33.09
C ARG A 727 -5.53 2.04 32.14
N ASN A 728 -4.68 3.06 32.01
CA ASN A 728 -4.92 4.23 31.17
C ASN A 728 -4.83 3.90 29.67
N VAL A 729 -4.42 2.68 29.28
CA VAL A 729 -4.57 2.22 27.88
C VAL A 729 -6.04 2.21 27.44
N ILE A 730 -6.98 2.09 28.39
CA ILE A 730 -8.42 2.24 28.11
C ILE A 730 -8.75 3.65 27.60
N ASP A 731 -8.12 4.69 28.17
CA ASP A 731 -8.27 6.07 27.64
C ASP A 731 -7.81 6.11 26.18
N THR A 732 -6.69 5.46 25.86
CA THR A 732 -6.15 5.38 24.51
C THR A 732 -7.13 4.66 23.58
N PHE A 733 -7.72 3.54 24.00
CA PHE A 733 -8.73 2.84 23.19
C PHE A 733 -9.95 3.71 22.88
N GLU A 734 -10.42 4.51 23.82
CA GLU A 734 -11.58 5.37 23.62
C GLU A 734 -11.26 6.60 22.76
N LEU A 735 -10.18 7.32 23.07
CA LEU A 735 -9.78 8.55 22.37
C LEU A 735 -9.31 8.30 20.94
N THR A 736 -8.91 7.06 20.63
CA THR A 736 -8.58 6.64 19.26
C THR A 736 -9.74 5.94 18.54
N ASP A 737 -10.92 5.81 19.17
CA ASP A 737 -12.14 5.34 18.51
C ASP A 737 -13.05 6.50 18.12
N ALA A 738 -13.14 7.57 18.91
CA ALA A 738 -14.06 8.68 18.67
C ALA A 738 -13.40 10.05 18.84
N PRO A 739 -13.77 11.06 18.03
CA PRO A 739 -14.77 11.03 16.96
C PRO A 739 -14.27 10.39 15.66
N ARG A 740 -12.98 10.04 15.58
CA ARG A 740 -12.35 9.37 14.45
C ARG A 740 -11.74 8.07 14.95
N ARG A 741 -12.03 6.96 14.28
CA ARG A 741 -11.35 5.70 14.57
C ARG A 741 -9.97 5.72 13.94
N LEU A 742 -8.96 5.97 14.76
CA LEU A 742 -7.55 6.02 14.39
C LEU A 742 -6.83 4.71 14.71
N ARG A 743 -7.25 3.96 15.75
CA ARG A 743 -6.60 2.71 16.15
C ARG A 743 -7.62 1.61 16.46
N GLY A 744 -7.21 0.35 16.28
CA GLY A 744 -7.90 -0.80 16.84
C GLY A 744 -7.66 -0.94 18.36
N LEU A 745 -8.04 -2.08 18.92
CA LEU A 745 -7.77 -2.47 20.30
C LEU A 745 -6.44 -3.24 20.35
N HIS A 746 -5.34 -2.52 20.48
CA HIS A 746 -4.00 -3.10 20.47
C HIS A 746 -3.43 -3.15 21.89
N LEU A 747 -3.34 -4.36 22.44
CA LEU A 747 -2.76 -4.61 23.75
C LEU A 747 -1.32 -5.12 23.58
N TYR A 748 -0.36 -4.30 23.98
CA TYR A 748 1.07 -4.58 23.93
C TYR A 748 1.63 -4.53 25.34
N TYR A 749 2.32 -5.58 25.80
CA TYR A 749 2.98 -5.57 27.10
C TYR A 749 4.14 -6.58 27.18
N HIS A 750 4.86 -6.64 28.30
CA HIS A 750 5.97 -7.55 28.51
C HIS A 750 5.69 -8.57 29.62
N PHE A 751 6.51 -9.63 29.74
CA PHE A 751 6.27 -10.65 30.77
C PHE A 751 6.34 -10.11 32.20
N TYR A 752 7.17 -9.11 32.47
CA TYR A 752 7.24 -8.51 33.81
C TYR A 752 5.93 -7.88 34.28
N SER A 753 4.97 -7.58 33.37
CA SER A 753 3.61 -7.17 33.76
C SER A 753 2.90 -8.18 34.66
N GLY A 754 3.29 -9.46 34.60
CA GLY A 754 2.79 -10.53 35.47
C GLY A 754 3.46 -10.63 36.84
N THR A 755 4.30 -9.65 37.25
CA THR A 755 5.09 -9.74 38.49
C THR A 755 4.54 -8.94 39.65
N LYS A 756 3.88 -7.80 39.40
CA LYS A 756 3.37 -6.89 40.45
C LYS A 756 1.87 -7.06 40.62
N GLN A 757 1.37 -7.20 41.85
CA GLN A 757 -0.06 -7.39 42.12
C GLN A 757 -0.94 -6.28 41.54
N ALA A 758 -0.47 -5.02 41.60
CA ALA A 758 -1.18 -3.88 41.04
C ALA A 758 -1.33 -3.98 39.51
N SER A 759 -0.31 -4.47 38.80
CA SER A 759 -0.36 -4.71 37.36
C SER A 759 -1.28 -5.88 37.02
N ILE A 760 -1.11 -7.01 37.71
CA ILE A 760 -1.96 -8.21 37.54
C ILE A 760 -3.44 -7.87 37.64
N LYS A 761 -3.82 -7.04 38.62
CA LYS A 761 -5.22 -6.63 38.83
C LYS A 761 -5.77 -5.76 37.69
N VAL A 762 -4.97 -4.88 37.10
CA VAL A 762 -5.47 -4.00 36.01
C VAL A 762 -5.52 -4.73 34.67
N MET A 763 -4.68 -5.74 34.44
CA MET A 763 -4.68 -6.51 33.20
C MET A 763 -6.02 -7.19 32.92
N ASP A 764 -6.64 -7.81 33.94
CA ASP A 764 -7.97 -8.42 33.81
C ASP A 764 -9.03 -7.41 33.34
N GLY A 765 -9.03 -6.21 33.92
CA GLY A 765 -9.94 -5.13 33.51
C GLY A 765 -9.69 -4.64 32.08
N ILE A 766 -8.44 -4.61 31.61
CA ILE A 766 -8.10 -4.23 30.23
C ILE A 766 -8.59 -5.29 29.25
N TYR A 767 -8.34 -6.58 29.53
CA TYR A 767 -8.84 -7.67 28.70
C TYR A 767 -10.36 -7.70 28.66
N GLN A 768 -11.03 -7.54 29.80
CA GLN A 768 -12.49 -7.50 29.85
C GLN A 768 -13.05 -6.32 29.03
N HIS A 769 -12.46 -5.13 29.17
CA HIS A 769 -12.85 -3.96 28.37
C HIS A 769 -12.74 -4.24 26.86
N MET A 770 -11.66 -4.92 26.41
CA MET A 770 -11.53 -5.32 25.01
C MET A 770 -12.63 -6.30 24.59
N LEU A 771 -12.92 -7.31 25.41
CA LEU A 771 -13.93 -8.34 25.12
C LEU A 771 -15.36 -7.77 25.05
N ASP A 772 -15.68 -6.79 25.90
CA ASP A 772 -16.99 -6.13 25.94
C ASP A 772 -17.30 -5.38 24.64
N GLN A 773 -16.27 -4.93 23.91
CA GLN A 773 -16.43 -4.32 22.58
C GLN A 773 -16.68 -5.35 21.45
N GLN A 774 -16.67 -6.65 21.77
CA GLN A 774 -16.88 -7.76 20.83
C GLN A 774 -16.02 -7.67 19.55
N PRO A 775 -14.69 -7.54 19.66
CA PRO A 775 -13.82 -7.29 18.51
C PRO A 775 -13.74 -8.50 17.57
N ILE A 776 -13.09 -8.27 16.42
CA ILE A 776 -12.46 -9.34 15.65
C ILE A 776 -11.02 -9.47 16.12
N SER A 777 -10.67 -10.63 16.69
CA SER A 777 -9.33 -10.88 17.21
C SER A 777 -8.43 -11.44 16.10
N LEU A 778 -7.29 -10.79 15.87
CA LEU A 778 -6.29 -11.17 14.88
C LEU A 778 -4.95 -11.44 15.56
N TRP A 779 -4.15 -12.34 15.01
CA TRP A 779 -2.73 -12.37 15.33
C TRP A 779 -2.03 -11.12 14.79
N MET A 780 -0.86 -10.80 15.34
CA MET A 780 -0.14 -9.60 14.95
C MET A 780 0.36 -9.70 13.51
N SER A 781 0.70 -10.89 13.02
CA SER A 781 1.08 -11.07 11.62
C SER A 781 -0.07 -10.79 10.64
N ASP A 782 -1.30 -11.14 11.02
CA ASP A 782 -2.50 -10.84 10.24
C ASP A 782 -2.75 -9.34 10.16
N TYR A 783 -2.60 -8.64 11.29
CA TYR A 783 -2.71 -7.20 11.36
C TYR A 783 -1.62 -6.47 10.55
N VAL A 784 -0.36 -6.90 10.66
CA VAL A 784 0.76 -6.31 9.90
C VAL A 784 0.51 -6.40 8.40
N ARG A 785 -0.11 -7.47 7.89
CA ARG A 785 -0.56 -7.53 6.48
C ARG A 785 -1.56 -6.42 6.14
N ARG A 786 -2.52 -6.08 7.02
CA ARG A 786 -3.43 -4.93 6.79
C ARG A 786 -2.65 -3.61 6.71
N VAL A 787 -1.59 -3.46 7.50
CA VAL A 787 -0.72 -2.28 7.46
C VAL A 787 0.07 -2.20 6.14
N HIS A 788 0.55 -3.33 5.61
CA HIS A 788 1.11 -3.39 4.25
C HIS A 788 0.08 -2.94 3.21
N GLY A 789 -1.15 -3.44 3.33
CA GLY A 789 -2.28 -3.03 2.50
C GLY A 789 -2.59 -1.54 2.56
N LEU A 790 -2.50 -0.90 3.73
CA LEU A 790 -2.64 0.55 3.85
C LEU A 790 -1.63 1.31 2.97
N TYR A 791 -0.38 0.85 2.95
CA TYR A 791 0.73 1.47 2.22
C TYR A 791 0.76 1.12 0.73
N TYR A 792 0.43 -0.11 0.33
CA TYR A 792 0.58 -0.58 -1.05
C TYR A 792 -0.70 -0.62 -1.87
N SER A 793 -1.87 -0.50 -1.25
CA SER A 793 -3.11 -0.46 -2.03
C SER A 793 -3.15 0.76 -2.93
N SER A 794 -3.69 0.55 -4.12
CA SER A 794 -3.85 1.60 -5.11
C SER A 794 -5.33 1.75 -5.46
N LEU A 795 -5.69 2.98 -5.80
CA LEU A 795 -7.05 3.38 -6.13
C LEU A 795 -7.08 3.91 -7.56
N ALA A 796 -8.11 3.55 -8.30
CA ALA A 796 -8.38 4.11 -9.61
C ALA A 796 -9.88 4.33 -9.83
N ARG A 797 -10.21 5.17 -10.81
CA ARG A 797 -11.55 5.37 -11.34
C ARG A 797 -11.63 4.76 -12.73
N THR A 798 -12.70 4.02 -13.00
CA THR A 798 -13.07 3.60 -14.34
C THR A 798 -13.82 4.72 -15.07
N THR A 799 -13.92 4.66 -16.40
CA THR A 799 -14.64 5.66 -17.21
C THR A 799 -16.13 5.77 -16.87
N ASP A 800 -16.76 4.69 -16.37
CA ASP A 800 -18.13 4.68 -15.87
C ASP A 800 -18.27 5.19 -14.41
N GLY A 801 -17.16 5.59 -13.79
CA GLY A 801 -17.12 6.19 -12.46
C GLY A 801 -17.07 5.20 -11.30
N ALA A 802 -16.93 3.89 -11.51
CA ALA A 802 -16.68 2.95 -10.41
C ALA A 802 -15.27 3.15 -9.81
N TRP A 803 -15.11 2.76 -8.55
CA TRP A 803 -13.80 2.72 -7.88
C TRP A 803 -13.18 1.34 -8.05
N GLN A 804 -12.00 1.27 -8.64
CA GLN A 804 -11.18 0.07 -8.64
C GLN A 804 -10.14 0.16 -7.52
N VAL A 805 -10.03 -0.90 -6.73
CA VAL A 805 -9.02 -1.02 -5.66
C VAL A 805 -8.27 -2.33 -5.85
N ARG A 806 -6.94 -2.25 -5.92
CA ARG A 806 -6.03 -3.40 -6.10
C ARG A 806 -4.83 -3.29 -5.16
N SER A 807 -4.04 -4.36 -5.06
CA SER A 807 -2.89 -4.45 -4.15
C SER A 807 -3.28 -4.23 -2.68
N LEU A 808 -4.42 -4.78 -2.27
CA LEU A 808 -4.87 -4.68 -0.88
C LEU A 808 -3.97 -5.44 0.09
N GLN A 809 -3.17 -6.42 -0.36
CA GLN A 809 -2.18 -7.15 0.44
C GLN A 809 -2.70 -7.62 1.82
N GLY A 810 -3.92 -8.14 1.89
CA GLY A 810 -4.56 -8.55 3.13
C GLY A 810 -5.42 -7.48 3.82
N MET A 811 -5.47 -6.24 3.32
CA MET A 811 -6.48 -5.25 3.69
C MET A 811 -7.87 -5.73 3.28
N ARG A 812 -8.84 -5.61 4.19
CA ARG A 812 -10.22 -6.11 3.99
C ARG A 812 -11.30 -5.05 4.24
N THR A 813 -10.92 -3.79 4.43
CA THR A 813 -11.90 -2.72 4.68
C THR A 813 -11.52 -1.41 4.01
N LEU A 814 -12.53 -0.74 3.45
CA LEU A 814 -12.47 0.65 3.01
C LEU A 814 -13.43 1.48 3.87
N ARG A 815 -12.94 2.60 4.40
CA ARG A 815 -13.75 3.64 5.02
C ARG A 815 -14.18 4.64 3.97
N LEU A 816 -15.50 4.82 3.82
CA LEU A 816 -16.09 5.84 2.98
C LEU A 816 -16.49 7.07 3.78
N ASP A 817 -16.23 8.23 3.19
CA ASP A 817 -16.91 9.46 3.57
C ASP A 817 -18.42 9.33 3.25
N PRO A 818 -19.32 9.62 4.20
CA PRO A 818 -20.76 9.59 3.96
C PRO A 818 -21.23 10.43 2.76
N ALA A 819 -20.49 11.47 2.37
CA ALA A 819 -20.79 12.30 1.20
C ALA A 819 -20.67 11.53 -0.13
N LEU A 820 -19.94 10.41 -0.16
CA LEU A 820 -19.78 9.56 -1.36
C LEU A 820 -20.99 8.64 -1.63
N GLY A 821 -21.94 8.55 -0.70
CA GLY A 821 -23.10 7.66 -0.82
C GLY A 821 -22.85 6.24 -0.28
N TRP A 822 -23.52 5.24 -0.86
CA TRP A 822 -23.54 3.85 -0.41
C TRP A 822 -23.00 2.91 -1.47
N PRO A 823 -22.41 1.75 -1.10
CA PRO A 823 -22.08 0.71 -2.08
C PRO A 823 -23.35 0.16 -2.72
N ASP A 824 -23.35 0.05 -4.05
CA ASP A 824 -24.26 -0.83 -4.79
C ASP A 824 -23.72 -2.26 -4.69
N LEU A 825 -24.39 -3.11 -3.94
CA LEU A 825 -23.83 -4.39 -3.52
C LEU A 825 -23.83 -5.42 -4.66
N VAL A 826 -24.82 -5.34 -5.55
CA VAL A 826 -24.99 -6.29 -6.66
C VAL A 826 -24.13 -5.89 -7.86
N ALA A 827 -23.97 -4.59 -8.12
CA ALA A 827 -23.09 -4.08 -9.18
C ALA A 827 -21.60 -4.11 -8.80
N SER A 828 -21.27 -4.06 -7.49
CA SER A 828 -19.90 -4.17 -7.01
C SER A 828 -19.34 -5.59 -7.08
N LYS A 829 -18.01 -5.71 -7.17
CA LYS A 829 -17.27 -6.99 -7.08
C LYS A 829 -16.37 -6.97 -5.87
N GLY A 830 -16.37 -8.07 -5.11
CA GLY A 830 -15.54 -8.20 -3.91
C GLY A 830 -16.07 -7.48 -2.67
N VAL A 831 -17.22 -6.80 -2.76
CA VAL A 831 -17.86 -6.10 -1.63
C VAL A 831 -18.87 -7.02 -0.94
N ALA A 832 -18.72 -7.21 0.37
CA ALA A 832 -19.57 -8.09 1.17
C ALA A 832 -20.68 -7.38 1.94
N GLY A 833 -20.51 -6.08 2.18
CA GLY A 833 -21.46 -5.28 2.91
C GLY A 833 -20.84 -3.99 3.43
N VAL A 834 -21.60 -3.27 4.24
CA VAL A 834 -21.20 -2.00 4.83
C VAL A 834 -21.84 -1.84 6.20
N ARG A 835 -21.03 -1.42 7.18
CA ARG A 835 -21.50 -1.02 8.50
C ARG A 835 -21.35 0.49 8.66
N GLU A 836 -22.44 1.16 9.01
CA GLU A 836 -22.42 2.57 9.39
C GLU A 836 -22.09 2.69 10.89
N LEU A 837 -21.12 3.53 11.22
CA LEU A 837 -20.75 3.90 12.58
C LEU A 837 -20.64 5.43 12.67
N PRO A 838 -20.71 6.04 13.87
CA PRO A 838 -20.53 7.49 14.02
C PRO A 838 -19.24 8.05 13.40
N GLN A 839 -18.20 7.22 13.31
CA GLN A 839 -16.90 7.55 12.72
C GLN A 839 -16.88 7.49 11.18
N GLY A 840 -17.82 6.80 10.55
CA GLY A 840 -17.90 6.65 9.09
C GLY A 840 -18.53 5.33 8.63
N ARG A 841 -18.54 5.14 7.29
CA ARG A 841 -19.03 3.93 6.62
C ARG A 841 -17.88 2.96 6.36
N TYR A 842 -17.95 1.76 6.91
CA TYR A 842 -16.91 0.73 6.74
C TYR A 842 -17.40 -0.36 5.81
N ILE A 843 -16.85 -0.41 4.60
CA ILE A 843 -17.13 -1.44 3.59
C ILE A 843 -16.27 -2.67 3.86
N HIS A 844 -16.90 -3.84 3.87
CA HIS A 844 -16.22 -5.12 4.04
C HIS A 844 -15.84 -5.69 2.67
N LEU A 845 -14.58 -6.05 2.49
CA LEU A 845 -14.06 -6.65 1.28
C LEU A 845 -13.81 -8.15 1.47
N SER A 846 -13.95 -8.91 0.39
CA SER A 846 -13.82 -10.37 0.39
C SER A 846 -12.59 -10.89 -0.34
N GLY A 847 -11.72 -10.01 -0.84
CA GLY A 847 -10.51 -10.38 -1.58
C GLY A 847 -9.49 -9.24 -1.65
N ASP A 848 -8.38 -9.50 -2.36
CA ASP A 848 -7.26 -8.56 -2.51
C ASP A 848 -7.46 -7.52 -3.63
N GLN A 849 -8.60 -7.57 -4.30
CA GLN A 849 -9.07 -6.58 -5.26
C GLN A 849 -10.59 -6.39 -5.13
N ALA A 850 -11.07 -5.19 -5.43
CA ALA A 850 -12.48 -4.86 -5.41
C ALA A 850 -12.83 -3.85 -6.52
N LEU A 851 -14.05 -3.96 -7.04
CA LEU A 851 -14.71 -2.94 -7.85
C LEU A 851 -15.90 -2.43 -7.04
N LEU A 852 -15.85 -1.16 -6.64
CA LEU A 852 -16.85 -0.52 -5.81
C LEU A 852 -17.67 0.47 -6.65
N VAL A 853 -18.92 0.10 -6.90
CA VAL A 853 -19.94 0.96 -7.50
C VAL A 853 -20.70 1.66 -6.38
N LEU A 854 -20.96 2.95 -6.54
CA LEU A 854 -21.64 3.77 -5.54
C LEU A 854 -23.04 4.19 -6.02
N ARG A 855 -23.96 4.33 -5.07
CA ARG A 855 -25.34 4.78 -5.27
C ARG A 855 -25.79 5.73 -4.15
N PRO A 856 -26.80 6.59 -4.38
CA PRO A 856 -27.22 7.57 -3.38
C PRO A 856 -27.86 6.98 -2.11
N GLU A 857 -28.53 5.83 -2.23
CA GLU A 857 -29.31 5.20 -1.16
C GLU A 857 -28.77 3.82 -0.80
N ARG A 858 -28.95 3.40 0.46
CA ARG A 858 -28.48 2.10 0.96
C ARG A 858 -29.16 0.96 0.22
N ASP A 859 -28.36 0.06 -0.36
CA ASP A 859 -28.82 -1.08 -1.14
C ASP A 859 -29.64 -2.08 -0.30
N PRO A 860 -30.83 -2.54 -0.73
CA PRO A 860 -31.66 -3.47 0.03
C PRO A 860 -31.18 -4.93 0.01
N ALA A 861 -30.22 -5.30 -0.85
CA ALA A 861 -29.73 -6.67 -0.96
C ALA A 861 -29.14 -7.19 0.37
N PRO A 862 -29.20 -8.50 0.65
CA PRO A 862 -28.59 -9.09 1.83
C PRO A 862 -27.11 -8.73 1.94
N ALA A 863 -26.70 -8.16 3.06
CA ALA A 863 -25.35 -7.62 3.23
C ALA A 863 -24.74 -8.06 4.56
N LEU A 864 -23.44 -8.37 4.59
CA LEU A 864 -22.72 -8.57 5.83
C LEU A 864 -22.70 -7.28 6.65
N GLU A 865 -23.21 -7.31 7.89
CA GLU A 865 -23.11 -6.18 8.81
C GLU A 865 -21.89 -6.35 9.72
N GLN A 866 -21.71 -7.56 10.27
CA GLN A 866 -20.51 -7.88 11.05
C GLN A 866 -20.22 -9.39 11.12
N ALA A 867 -18.95 -9.76 11.33
CA ALA A 867 -18.50 -11.13 11.65
C ALA A 867 -17.29 -11.13 12.59
N ASN A 868 -17.18 -12.16 13.44
CA ASN A 868 -16.10 -12.28 14.43
C ASN A 868 -14.83 -12.98 13.92
N ILE A 869 -14.80 -13.47 12.68
CA ILE A 869 -13.64 -14.10 12.05
C ILE A 869 -13.46 -13.58 10.61
N PRO A 870 -12.25 -13.69 10.03
CA PRO A 870 -11.96 -13.20 8.68
C PRO A 870 -12.84 -13.80 7.58
N LEU A 871 -13.28 -12.93 6.68
CA LEU A 871 -14.05 -13.27 5.48
C LEU A 871 -13.07 -13.65 4.36
N THR A 872 -13.31 -14.78 3.69
CA THR A 872 -12.46 -15.24 2.59
C THR A 872 -13.16 -15.23 1.24
N GLN A 873 -14.50 -15.14 1.22
CA GLN A 873 -15.27 -15.05 -0.02
C GLN A 873 -16.66 -14.49 0.24
N TRP A 874 -17.15 -13.65 -0.66
CA TRP A 874 -18.55 -13.21 -0.72
C TRP A 874 -18.93 -12.95 -2.17
N ARG A 875 -19.97 -13.63 -2.67
CA ARG A 875 -20.42 -13.49 -4.05
C ARG A 875 -21.94 -13.60 -4.16
N TYR A 876 -22.58 -12.55 -4.63
CA TYR A 876 -23.99 -12.59 -5.00
C TYR A 876 -24.20 -13.58 -6.15
N LEU A 877 -25.14 -14.52 -5.96
CA LEU A 877 -25.66 -15.40 -7.01
C LEU A 877 -26.87 -14.75 -7.70
N ASN A 878 -27.62 -13.95 -6.93
CA ASN A 878 -28.67 -13.03 -7.34
C ASN A 878 -28.93 -12.05 -6.18
N GLU A 879 -29.95 -11.19 -6.31
CA GLU A 879 -30.30 -10.15 -5.33
C GLU A 879 -30.67 -10.67 -3.92
N ARG A 880 -30.95 -11.98 -3.76
CA ARG A 880 -31.40 -12.58 -2.49
C ARG A 880 -30.54 -13.74 -2.01
N GLN A 881 -29.56 -14.15 -2.81
CA GLN A 881 -28.74 -15.33 -2.56
C GLN A 881 -27.27 -14.99 -2.69
N VAL A 882 -26.49 -15.34 -1.67
CA VAL A 882 -25.06 -15.07 -1.58
C VAL A 882 -24.32 -16.36 -1.27
N ARG A 883 -23.22 -16.62 -1.99
CA ARG A 883 -22.23 -17.63 -1.61
C ARG A 883 -21.12 -16.97 -0.79
N PHE A 884 -20.76 -17.57 0.35
CA PHE A 884 -19.75 -17.00 1.23
C PHE A 884 -18.85 -18.06 1.87
N SER A 885 -17.67 -17.62 2.31
CA SER A 885 -16.69 -18.43 3.05
C SER A 885 -16.02 -17.60 4.14
N PHE A 886 -15.75 -18.22 5.29
CA PHE A 886 -15.02 -17.65 6.43
C PHE A 886 -13.96 -18.63 6.92
N ALA A 887 -12.84 -18.10 7.43
CA ALA A 887 -11.82 -18.91 8.09
C ALA A 887 -11.14 -18.10 9.21
N GLY A 888 -11.10 -18.65 10.41
CA GLY A 888 -10.38 -18.09 11.55
C GLY A 888 -10.26 -19.09 12.68
N GLU A 889 -10.09 -18.60 13.91
CA GLU A 889 -9.79 -19.44 15.08
C GLU A 889 -10.97 -19.61 16.05
N PHE A 890 -12.09 -18.95 15.78
CA PHE A 890 -13.28 -18.96 16.63
C PHE A 890 -14.48 -19.54 15.87
N PRO A 891 -15.46 -20.14 16.56
CA PRO A 891 -16.76 -20.44 15.95
C PRO A 891 -17.35 -19.18 15.30
N LEU A 892 -17.83 -19.33 14.07
CA LEU A 892 -18.36 -18.22 13.28
C LEU A 892 -19.64 -17.67 13.91
N ARG A 893 -19.64 -16.38 14.19
CA ARG A 893 -20.80 -15.55 14.54
C ARG A 893 -20.83 -14.36 13.61
N PHE A 894 -21.92 -14.21 12.88
CA PHE A 894 -22.10 -13.10 11.96
C PHE A 894 -23.55 -12.66 11.90
N SER A 895 -23.76 -11.44 11.44
CA SER A 895 -25.08 -10.89 11.22
C SER A 895 -25.17 -10.23 9.85
N VAL A 896 -26.31 -10.40 9.21
CA VAL A 896 -26.60 -9.80 7.90
C VAL A 896 -27.81 -8.90 7.99
N ARG A 897 -27.78 -7.84 7.21
CA ARG A 897 -28.92 -6.95 6.99
C ARG A 897 -29.73 -7.48 5.81
N SER A 898 -31.04 -7.65 5.99
CA SER A 898 -32.00 -8.00 4.94
C SER A 898 -33.40 -7.63 5.39
N ALA A 899 -34.27 -7.25 4.45
CA ALA A 899 -35.69 -6.98 4.72
C ALA A 899 -36.51 -8.27 4.96
N THR A 900 -36.03 -9.42 4.49
CA THR A 900 -36.71 -10.72 4.58
C THR A 900 -35.94 -11.70 5.47
N PRO A 901 -36.60 -12.74 6.03
CA PRO A 901 -35.97 -13.83 6.75
C PRO A 901 -34.83 -14.49 5.99
N CYS A 902 -33.67 -14.55 6.62
CA CYS A 902 -32.49 -15.20 6.06
C CYS A 902 -32.26 -16.58 6.67
N ARG A 903 -31.70 -17.47 5.86
CA ARG A 903 -31.19 -18.79 6.28
C ARG A 903 -29.84 -19.06 5.63
N VAL A 904 -29.04 -19.88 6.30
CA VAL A 904 -27.78 -20.43 5.78
C VAL A 904 -27.99 -21.89 5.40
N GLU A 905 -27.55 -22.25 4.20
CA GLU A 905 -27.49 -23.62 3.69
C GLU A 905 -26.02 -24.04 3.53
N LEU A 906 -25.66 -25.12 4.24
CA LEU A 906 -24.43 -25.87 4.15
C LEU A 906 -24.74 -27.22 3.50
N THR A 907 -23.73 -27.91 2.95
CA THR A 907 -23.91 -29.20 2.25
C THR A 907 -24.76 -30.23 3.01
N ALA A 908 -24.73 -30.21 4.35
CA ALA A 908 -25.46 -31.15 5.21
C ALA A 908 -26.41 -30.48 6.24
N GLN A 909 -26.52 -29.16 6.26
CA GLN A 909 -27.25 -28.46 7.34
C GLN A 909 -27.92 -27.18 6.84
N ARG A 910 -29.11 -26.91 7.36
CA ARG A 910 -29.82 -25.64 7.20
C ARG A 910 -29.97 -24.95 8.56
N ILE A 911 -29.63 -23.67 8.62
CA ILE A 911 -29.65 -22.86 9.83
C ILE A 911 -30.51 -21.63 9.55
N ASN A 912 -31.62 -21.46 10.26
CA ASN A 912 -32.45 -20.27 10.13
C ASN A 912 -31.85 -19.13 10.98
N GLY A 913 -31.85 -17.91 10.47
CA GLY A 913 -31.35 -16.75 11.18
C GLY A 913 -32.28 -16.34 12.33
N ARG A 914 -31.71 -15.77 13.39
CA ARG A 914 -32.47 -15.14 14.48
C ARG A 914 -32.58 -13.64 14.24
N ALA A 915 -33.80 -13.12 14.16
CA ALA A 915 -34.03 -11.68 14.05
C ALA A 915 -33.74 -10.97 15.39
N ALA A 916 -32.88 -9.95 15.37
CA ALA A 916 -32.64 -9.02 16.47
C ALA A 916 -32.03 -7.72 15.95
N ASP A 917 -32.46 -6.58 16.48
CA ASP A 917 -31.93 -5.23 16.14
C ASP A 917 -31.96 -4.91 14.64
N GLY A 918 -32.99 -5.39 13.92
CA GLY A 918 -33.12 -5.20 12.47
C GLY A 918 -32.15 -6.03 11.63
N LEU A 919 -31.46 -7.01 12.23
CA LEU A 919 -30.50 -7.90 11.58
C LEU A 919 -30.89 -9.37 11.76
N TRP A 920 -30.35 -10.22 10.88
CA TRP A 920 -30.42 -11.68 10.99
C TRP A 920 -29.09 -12.22 11.49
N HIS A 921 -29.10 -12.83 12.67
CA HIS A 921 -27.92 -13.34 13.34
C HIS A 921 -27.77 -14.85 13.15
N PHE A 922 -26.53 -15.29 12.98
CA PHE A 922 -26.15 -16.68 12.78
C PHE A 922 -24.97 -17.05 13.67
N GLU A 923 -25.04 -18.25 14.26
CA GLU A 923 -23.95 -18.87 15.00
C GLU A 923 -23.70 -20.27 14.43
N LEU A 924 -22.47 -20.52 13.99
CA LEU A 924 -22.02 -21.80 13.47
C LEU A 924 -20.88 -22.30 14.35
N PRO A 925 -20.86 -23.60 14.71
CA PRO A 925 -19.81 -24.14 15.58
C PRO A 925 -18.45 -24.24 14.88
N ASN A 926 -18.41 -24.04 13.56
CA ASN A 926 -17.22 -24.20 12.74
C ASN A 926 -16.32 -22.95 12.74
N ARG A 927 -15.01 -23.18 12.81
CA ARG A 927 -13.95 -22.17 12.63
C ARG A 927 -13.67 -21.86 11.16
N ARG A 928 -14.03 -22.80 10.28
CA ARG A 928 -13.94 -22.67 8.82
C ARG A 928 -15.27 -23.06 8.21
N VAL A 929 -15.81 -22.17 7.37
CA VAL A 929 -17.03 -22.37 6.60
C VAL A 929 -16.68 -22.08 5.16
N SER A 930 -16.96 -23.03 4.26
CA SER A 930 -16.59 -22.95 2.85
C SER A 930 -17.82 -23.15 1.98
N ASP A 931 -17.98 -22.28 0.97
CA ASP A 931 -19.03 -22.36 -0.04
C ASP A 931 -20.46 -22.46 0.51
N ALA A 932 -20.70 -21.84 1.67
CA ALA A 932 -22.03 -21.75 2.26
C ALA A 932 -22.93 -20.79 1.46
N GLN A 933 -24.24 -21.00 1.49
CA GLN A 933 -25.20 -20.13 0.82
C GLN A 933 -26.10 -19.43 1.84
N LEU A 934 -26.16 -18.11 1.77
CA LEU A 934 -27.15 -17.28 2.46
C LEU A 934 -28.33 -17.05 1.52
N ILE A 935 -29.55 -17.33 1.96
CA ILE A 935 -30.79 -17.17 1.20
C ILE A 935 -31.76 -16.34 2.03
N CYS A 936 -32.26 -15.22 1.49
CA CYS A 936 -33.20 -14.34 2.20
C CYS A 936 -34.52 -14.19 1.42
N GLU A 937 -35.59 -14.81 1.92
CA GLU A 937 -36.88 -14.97 1.21
C GLU A 937 -38.08 -14.87 2.15
#